data_AF-I3WK31-F1
#
_entry.id   AF-I3WK31-F1
#
_cell.length_a   1.000
_cell.length_b   1.000
_cell.length_c   1.000
_cell.angle_alpha   90.00
_cell.angle_beta   90.00
_cell.angle_gamma   90.00
#
_symmetry.space_group_name_H-M   'P 1'
#
loop_
_entity.id
_entity.type
_entity.pdbx_description
1 polymer ?
#
loop_
_entity_poly.entity_id
_entity_poly.type
_entity_poly.pdbx_seq_one_letter_code
_entity_poly.pdbx_strand_id
1 'polypeptide(L)'
;MNMVVFRRCQSALGVAAVMALALVASLVFAAMPAAAVTLSRADAGTFLRYEHGGEQVIGVMAKDSTNNYYCIESGERVEYQLGESVKLRDDDTARRLGWLMDHYRDGTAAEHAAIAVLAHDLLDLKPDTWKSRRVSVMRDNPTLRRKVEQMWEEAGSNAPANATVTRTYAEGTRTGRVTVSVTNAQGKTIAGIRYAATLNGPAVFANGSATVTGISGAEPIVYSWKATGEGEVKASVAYDRKQVDVFAVAGGQDLVRYGGSSQVSGKAVNFSVRKEFVPTLGTAVAAKVVDAGQPVVDTVTSGVDDGDSWASGLELRASGWYFDGLGVGDLSEPVMPGADETAKEFIARLGTMGFRPSAYGEASFTAPGQRVDVRATAEPGGDAAYEAPRGGGFGTWVWAFEVEKLSDTARQYIGKDVVSGFLEYTETNSNRARVSVESTVTEHTGVVGSELSDTITVDGFPDDHGSFDGNVKLGIGADRAMAQVSVWWAGDPNDSAGDEAYRPQGETPPAEDSNHRLIGVWDYPAVNGRIRVGAGAPDAHGDPVHIVAESHGWYVFVWSFDGDDRVMPASSAYDDAWERVRIWDVARPRKPALTTQVEPGIVRVDEPFRDTARIVGDVPEGAYVTFTAYEAVEEGAVPGMNGVLLDEARAEVDHTLFEQTIASPQVRSPKAGLVYWRASLRSRDGDVLVSHELGVEGETVTVEAPDDPPAEPKADPEPEKPVLSHTGAGVVAIIVVGSGAAAAAIGALAFRRRSRR
;
A
#
# COMPACT_ATOMS: atom_id res chain seq x y z
N MET A 1 20.83 33.73 -3.76
CA MET A 1 19.78 34.75 -3.62
C MET A 1 18.65 34.14 -2.81
N ASN A 2 18.76 34.18 -1.48
CA ASN A 2 18.26 35.21 -0.56
C ASN A 2 16.78 35.06 -0.20
N MET A 3 16.56 34.92 1.11
CA MET A 3 15.31 35.10 1.87
C MET A 3 14.26 33.98 1.88
N VAL A 4 14.56 32.86 2.56
CA VAL A 4 13.64 32.21 3.51
C VAL A 4 14.46 31.50 4.61
N VAL A 5 15.29 32.25 5.34
CA VAL A 5 16.00 31.78 6.54
C VAL A 5 15.56 32.69 7.69
N PHE A 6 14.30 32.56 8.11
CA PHE A 6 13.77 33.33 9.25
C PHE A 6 12.54 32.66 9.88
N ARG A 7 12.64 31.38 10.24
CA ARG A 7 11.72 30.73 11.21
C ARG A 7 12.17 29.34 11.69
N ARG A 8 13.47 29.14 11.91
CA ARG A 8 14.01 27.95 12.60
C ARG A 8 15.27 28.34 13.38
N CYS A 9 15.11 29.15 14.42
CA CYS A 9 16.21 29.48 15.34
C CYS A 9 15.71 29.91 16.74
N GLN A 10 14.63 29.32 17.25
CA GLN A 10 14.10 29.63 18.59
C GLN A 10 13.90 28.42 19.52
N SER A 11 14.38 27.23 19.16
CA SER A 11 14.29 26.04 20.04
C SER A 11 15.64 25.52 20.53
N ALA A 12 16.75 26.09 20.06
CA ALA A 12 18.11 25.65 20.38
C ALA A 12 18.82 26.49 21.47
N LEU A 13 18.18 27.53 22.00
CA LEU A 13 18.74 28.35 23.10
C LEU A 13 18.14 28.03 24.50
N GLY A 14 17.16 27.13 24.60
CA GLY A 14 16.50 26.79 25.87
C GLY A 14 17.22 25.73 26.73
N VAL A 15 18.16 24.97 26.17
CA VAL A 15 18.78 23.82 26.86
C VAL A 15 20.24 24.10 27.29
N ALA A 16 20.93 25.04 26.64
CA ALA A 16 22.24 25.52 27.10
C ALA A 16 22.14 26.51 28.28
N ALA A 17 20.99 27.19 28.45
CA ALA A 17 20.78 28.15 29.54
C ALA A 17 20.46 27.49 30.89
N VAL A 18 19.89 26.28 30.91
CA VAL A 18 19.57 25.55 32.17
C VAL A 18 20.78 24.76 32.69
N MET A 19 21.68 24.31 31.81
CA MET A 19 22.95 23.69 32.20
C MET A 19 24.03 24.70 32.62
N ALA A 20 23.92 25.97 32.19
CA ALA A 20 24.81 27.04 32.64
C ALA A 20 24.29 27.81 33.87
N LEU A 21 22.98 27.82 34.16
CA LEU A 21 22.45 28.44 35.40
C LEU A 21 22.54 27.55 36.65
N ALA A 22 22.78 26.25 36.51
CA ALA A 22 23.08 25.36 37.65
C ALA A 22 24.56 25.35 38.05
N LEU A 23 25.44 26.02 37.29
CA LEU A 23 26.91 26.00 37.46
C LEU A 23 27.54 27.35 37.82
N VAL A 24 26.73 28.42 38.02
CA VAL A 24 27.23 29.77 38.38
C VAL A 24 26.64 30.31 39.70
N ALA A 25 25.91 29.49 40.47
CA ALA A 25 25.48 29.85 41.84
C ALA A 25 26.40 29.25 42.92
N SER A 26 27.70 29.11 42.65
CA SER A 26 28.64 28.45 43.57
C SER A 26 30.05 29.04 43.56
N LEU A 27 30.22 30.35 43.37
CA LEU A 27 31.52 31.02 43.48
C LEU A 27 31.33 32.42 44.04
N VAL A 28 31.15 32.49 45.37
CA VAL A 28 31.89 33.29 46.36
C VAL A 28 31.24 32.97 47.70
N PHE A 29 31.58 31.83 48.29
CA PHE A 29 31.56 31.74 49.75
C PHE A 29 32.97 32.14 50.19
N ALA A 30 33.07 33.31 50.84
CA ALA A 30 34.25 33.63 51.62
C ALA A 30 34.53 32.43 52.53
N ALA A 31 35.77 31.95 52.53
CA ALA A 31 36.22 30.92 53.47
C ALA A 31 36.03 31.47 54.90
N MET A 32 34.88 31.16 55.50
CA MET A 32 34.73 31.25 56.94
C MET A 32 35.66 30.19 57.52
N PRO A 33 36.45 30.50 58.55
CA PRO A 33 37.23 29.47 59.23
C PRO A 33 36.24 28.41 59.70
N ALA A 34 36.49 27.15 59.34
CA ALA A 34 35.72 26.03 59.86
C ALA A 34 35.68 26.16 61.38
N ALA A 35 34.49 26.40 61.94
CA ALA A 35 34.34 26.52 63.38
C ALA A 35 34.79 25.18 63.98
N ALA A 36 35.77 25.23 64.89
CA ALA A 36 36.21 24.04 65.62
C ALA A 36 34.98 23.36 66.24
N VAL A 37 34.76 22.09 65.93
CA VAL A 37 33.64 21.35 66.50
C VAL A 37 33.94 21.16 67.98
N THR A 38 33.13 21.79 68.82
CA THR A 38 33.22 21.63 70.27
C THR A 38 32.39 20.44 70.69
N LEU A 39 33.05 19.41 71.22
CA LEU A 39 32.40 18.21 71.69
C LEU A 39 32.05 18.33 73.17
N SER A 40 31.07 17.52 73.58
CA SER A 40 30.75 17.27 74.98
C SER A 40 31.13 15.83 75.36
N ARG A 41 31.25 15.59 76.67
CA ARG A 41 31.47 14.23 77.19
C ARG A 41 30.33 13.31 76.78
N ALA A 42 30.67 12.05 76.53
CA ALA A 42 29.69 11.01 76.26
C ALA A 42 28.68 10.88 77.41
N ASP A 43 27.41 10.63 77.07
CA ASP A 43 26.36 10.45 78.06
C ASP A 43 26.55 9.14 78.83
N ALA A 44 26.18 9.14 80.11
CA ALA A 44 26.11 7.90 80.88
C ALA A 44 25.16 6.91 80.19
N GLY A 45 25.62 5.68 79.98
CA GLY A 45 24.86 4.64 79.25
C GLY A 45 25.23 4.49 77.77
N THR A 46 26.22 5.23 77.26
CA THR A 46 26.75 5.08 75.89
C THR A 46 28.15 4.43 75.83
N PHE A 47 28.66 3.98 76.97
CA PHE A 47 29.96 3.32 77.11
C PHE A 47 29.94 2.31 78.26
N LEU A 48 30.82 1.30 78.16
CA LEU A 48 31.11 0.32 79.21
C LEU A 48 32.44 0.65 79.88
N ARG A 49 32.62 0.18 81.12
CA ARG A 49 33.85 0.38 81.89
C ARG A 49 34.72 -0.89 81.89
N TYR A 50 36.03 -0.72 81.98
CA TYR A 50 36.99 -1.82 82.13
C TYR A 50 38.26 -1.35 82.85
N GLU A 51 39.01 -2.27 83.44
CA GLU A 51 40.21 -1.99 84.22
C GLU A 51 41.48 -2.29 83.40
N HIS A 52 42.30 -1.26 83.14
CA HIS A 52 43.59 -1.39 82.45
C HIS A 52 44.55 -0.26 82.83
N GLY A 53 45.29 -0.45 83.92
CA GLY A 53 46.13 0.60 84.49
C GLY A 53 45.31 1.76 85.07
N GLY A 54 44.10 1.48 85.56
CA GLY A 54 43.05 2.41 85.97
C GLY A 54 41.71 2.12 85.29
N GLU A 55 40.63 2.70 85.82
CA GLU A 55 39.28 2.62 85.24
C GLU A 55 39.25 3.35 83.89
N GLN A 56 38.88 2.65 82.82
CA GLN A 56 38.78 3.15 81.44
C GLN A 56 37.37 2.90 80.89
N VAL A 57 37.06 3.51 79.73
CA VAL A 57 35.77 3.35 79.04
C VAL A 57 35.94 2.89 77.60
N ILE A 58 34.97 2.12 77.11
CA ILE A 58 34.86 1.68 75.71
C ILE A 58 33.42 1.92 75.22
N GLY A 59 33.26 2.65 74.13
CA GLY A 59 31.96 3.11 73.63
C GLY A 59 32.07 4.48 72.98
N VAL A 60 31.02 5.29 73.12
CA VAL A 60 31.08 6.69 72.73
C VAL A 60 32.08 7.41 73.63
N MET A 61 33.03 8.12 73.02
CA MET A 61 34.06 8.88 73.72
C MET A 61 33.69 10.36 73.86
N ALA A 62 32.97 10.87 72.88
CA ALA A 62 32.51 12.25 72.83
C ALA A 62 31.25 12.35 71.95
N LYS A 63 30.52 13.46 72.06
CA LYS A 63 29.33 13.72 71.25
C LYS A 63 29.20 15.19 70.86
N ASP A 64 28.55 15.43 69.74
CA ASP A 64 27.98 16.74 69.39
C ASP A 64 26.44 16.68 69.49
N SER A 65 25.75 17.71 68.99
CA SER A 65 24.28 17.77 69.00
C SER A 65 23.59 16.71 68.14
N THR A 66 24.34 16.01 67.30
CA THR A 66 23.82 15.11 66.26
C THR A 66 24.55 13.76 66.17
N ASN A 67 25.80 13.64 66.62
CA ASN A 67 26.63 12.45 66.42
C ASN A 67 27.39 12.01 67.66
N ASN A 68 27.61 10.69 67.71
CA ASN A 68 28.50 10.01 68.64
C ASN A 68 29.86 9.78 67.97
N TYR A 69 30.93 9.98 68.74
CA TYR A 69 32.32 9.85 68.31
C TYR A 69 33.00 8.67 69.01
N TYR A 70 33.75 7.88 68.26
CA TYR A 70 34.41 6.67 68.72
C TYR A 70 35.92 6.76 68.54
N CYS A 71 36.67 6.13 69.43
CA CYS A 71 38.13 6.09 69.39
C CYS A 71 38.66 5.22 68.25
N ILE A 72 39.72 5.69 67.58
CA ILE A 72 40.58 4.88 66.70
C ILE A 72 42.07 5.04 67.02
N GLU A 73 42.42 5.45 68.24
CA GLU A 73 43.82 5.56 68.65
C GLU A 73 44.00 5.16 70.12
N SER A 74 44.31 3.89 70.35
CA SER A 74 44.48 3.36 71.70
C SER A 74 45.68 3.99 72.41
N GLY A 75 45.47 4.48 73.64
CA GLY A 75 46.55 5.04 74.46
C GLY A 75 46.45 6.53 74.69
N GLU A 76 45.74 7.25 73.81
CA GLU A 76 45.67 8.71 73.84
C GLU A 76 44.47 9.25 74.61
N ARG A 77 44.54 10.54 74.96
CA ARG A 77 43.45 11.25 75.63
C ARG A 77 42.51 11.87 74.61
N VAL A 78 41.20 11.80 74.89
CA VAL A 78 40.18 12.49 74.09
C VAL A 78 40.33 14.00 74.24
N GLU A 79 40.48 14.69 73.12
CA GLU A 79 40.32 16.14 73.05
C GLU A 79 38.90 16.50 72.62
N TYR A 80 38.36 17.59 73.18
CA TYR A 80 36.97 18.04 72.94
C TYR A 80 36.87 19.17 71.91
N GLN A 81 37.98 19.49 71.24
CA GLN A 81 38.03 20.45 70.14
C GLN A 81 38.62 19.74 68.93
N LEU A 82 37.82 19.59 67.88
CA LEU A 82 38.23 18.90 66.66
C LEU A 82 38.52 19.89 65.54
N GLY A 83 39.53 19.53 64.73
CA GLY A 83 39.82 20.16 63.44
C GLY A 83 38.93 19.62 62.32
N GLU A 84 39.38 19.77 61.07
CA GLU A 84 38.66 19.27 59.90
C GLU A 84 38.65 17.72 59.87
N SER A 85 37.49 17.16 59.50
CA SER A 85 37.38 15.73 59.21
C SER A 85 37.63 15.42 57.75
N VAL A 86 38.13 14.22 57.48
CA VAL A 86 38.15 13.61 56.14
C VAL A 86 37.18 12.44 56.06
N LYS A 87 36.66 12.15 54.87
CA LYS A 87 35.85 10.94 54.64
C LYS A 87 36.73 9.71 54.69
N LEU A 88 36.30 8.69 55.44
CA LEU A 88 36.94 7.38 55.38
C LEU A 88 36.82 6.83 53.95
N ARG A 89 37.91 6.27 53.43
CA ARG A 89 37.96 5.68 52.10
C ARG A 89 36.88 4.60 51.98
N ASP A 90 36.15 4.60 50.87
CA ASP A 90 35.06 3.67 50.66
C ASP A 90 35.55 2.22 50.44
N ASP A 91 35.19 1.35 51.36
CA ASP A 91 35.28 -0.10 51.29
C ASP A 91 34.21 -0.75 52.18
N ASP A 92 34.17 -2.09 52.24
CA ASP A 92 33.18 -2.83 53.05
C ASP A 92 33.24 -2.43 54.53
N THR A 93 34.44 -2.14 55.05
CA THR A 93 34.63 -1.69 56.43
C THR A 93 33.93 -0.36 56.68
N ALA A 94 34.20 0.65 55.84
CA ALA A 94 33.58 1.96 55.98
C ALA A 94 32.04 1.90 55.86
N ARG A 95 31.52 1.06 54.96
CA ARG A 95 30.07 0.90 54.73
C ARG A 95 29.37 0.27 55.92
N ARG A 96 29.93 -0.81 56.48
CA ARG A 96 29.37 -1.50 57.65
C ARG A 96 29.46 -0.63 58.90
N LEU A 97 30.58 0.03 59.15
CA LEU A 97 30.72 0.97 60.27
C LEU A 97 29.73 2.13 60.13
N GLY A 98 29.61 2.72 58.93
CA GLY A 98 28.64 3.79 58.66
C GLY A 98 27.19 3.34 58.89
N TRP A 99 26.85 2.11 58.45
CA TRP A 99 25.53 1.51 58.70
C TRP A 99 25.28 1.30 60.19
N LEU A 100 26.24 0.73 60.93
CA LEU A 100 26.11 0.51 62.38
C LEU A 100 25.95 1.80 63.16
N MET A 101 26.76 2.83 62.86
CA MET A 101 26.71 4.11 63.54
C MET A 101 25.39 4.86 63.28
N ASP A 102 24.75 4.65 62.13
CA ASP A 102 23.44 5.22 61.83
C ASP A 102 22.30 4.42 62.46
N HIS A 103 22.36 3.08 62.33
CA HIS A 103 21.31 2.16 62.81
C HIS A 103 21.21 2.16 64.34
N TYR A 104 22.35 2.19 65.04
CA TYR A 104 22.43 2.18 66.50
C TYR A 104 22.74 3.57 67.08
N ARG A 105 22.23 4.64 66.45
CA ARG A 105 22.45 6.02 66.95
C ARG A 105 21.97 6.20 68.39
N ASP A 106 20.82 5.61 68.71
CA ASP A 106 20.18 5.61 70.04
C ASP A 106 20.37 4.26 70.75
N GLY A 107 21.51 3.60 70.50
CA GLY A 107 21.83 2.28 71.03
C GLY A 107 22.15 2.26 72.52
N THR A 108 22.24 1.06 73.07
CA THR A 108 22.68 0.80 74.44
C THR A 108 24.19 0.95 74.60
N ALA A 109 24.67 1.04 75.85
CA ALA A 109 26.11 1.05 76.17
C ALA A 109 26.86 -0.12 75.52
N ALA A 110 26.26 -1.31 75.46
CA ALA A 110 26.85 -2.49 74.85
C ALA A 110 26.95 -2.40 73.32
N GLU A 111 25.99 -1.75 72.66
CA GLU A 111 26.00 -1.53 71.20
C GLU A 111 27.05 -0.50 70.82
N HIS A 112 27.11 0.62 71.54
CA HIS A 112 28.15 1.61 71.34
C HIS A 112 29.55 1.07 71.65
N ALA A 113 29.70 0.27 72.72
CA ALA A 113 30.95 -0.42 73.03
C ALA A 113 31.34 -1.40 71.92
N ALA A 114 30.38 -2.10 71.31
CA ALA A 114 30.65 -3.00 70.19
C ALA A 114 31.11 -2.24 68.93
N ILE A 115 30.48 -1.10 68.62
CA ILE A 115 30.93 -0.20 67.54
C ILE A 115 32.34 0.33 67.82
N ALA A 116 32.64 0.72 69.07
CA ALA A 116 33.96 1.18 69.46
C ALA A 116 35.03 0.08 69.32
N VAL A 117 34.72 -1.16 69.74
CA VAL A 117 35.60 -2.31 69.52
C VAL A 117 35.85 -2.54 68.03
N LEU A 118 34.81 -2.44 67.17
CA LEU A 118 34.97 -2.58 65.72
C LEU A 118 35.79 -1.44 65.11
N ALA A 119 35.58 -0.19 65.56
CA ALA A 119 36.38 0.94 65.11
C ALA A 119 37.86 0.73 65.45
N HIS A 120 38.17 0.27 66.66
CA HIS A 120 39.53 -0.08 67.02
C HIS A 120 40.07 -1.31 66.26
N ASP A 121 39.30 -2.40 66.17
CA ASP A 121 39.74 -3.63 65.49
C ASP A 121 40.09 -3.38 64.01
N LEU A 122 39.47 -2.38 63.37
CA LEU A 122 39.56 -2.14 61.94
C LEU A 122 40.36 -0.89 61.55
N LEU A 123 40.44 0.11 62.43
CA LEU A 123 41.00 1.43 62.11
C LEU A 123 42.04 1.95 63.13
N ASP A 124 42.36 1.21 64.20
CA ASP A 124 43.25 1.75 65.25
C ASP A 124 44.65 2.07 64.73
N LEU A 125 45.14 3.28 65.02
CA LEU A 125 46.47 3.75 64.64
C LEU A 125 47.59 3.16 65.51
N LYS A 126 47.25 2.55 66.65
CA LYS A 126 48.12 1.87 67.63
C LYS A 126 47.62 0.44 67.91
N PRO A 127 47.61 -0.45 66.90
CA PRO A 127 46.99 -1.77 66.99
C PRO A 127 47.62 -2.67 68.07
N ASP A 128 48.92 -2.55 68.34
CA ASP A 128 49.58 -3.32 69.40
C ASP A 128 49.12 -2.89 70.80
N THR A 129 48.95 -1.59 71.01
CA THR A 129 48.37 -1.03 72.25
C THR A 129 46.92 -1.49 72.40
N TRP A 130 46.14 -1.41 71.33
CA TRP A 130 44.76 -1.89 71.31
C TRP A 130 44.66 -3.37 71.64
N LYS A 131 45.53 -4.22 71.09
CA LYS A 131 45.51 -5.67 71.32
C LYS A 131 45.58 -6.02 72.81
N SER A 132 46.41 -5.31 73.57
CA SER A 132 46.50 -5.46 75.03
C SER A 132 45.23 -4.99 75.74
N ARG A 133 44.69 -3.83 75.36
CA ARG A 133 43.45 -3.26 75.94
C ARG A 133 42.23 -4.10 75.63
N ARG A 134 42.12 -4.63 74.42
CA ARG A 134 41.04 -5.50 73.95
C ARG A 134 40.88 -6.73 74.84
N VAL A 135 41.97 -7.31 75.34
CA VAL A 135 41.91 -8.43 76.31
C VAL A 135 41.23 -8.00 77.61
N SER A 136 41.55 -6.80 78.11
CA SER A 136 40.94 -6.25 79.34
C SER A 136 39.47 -5.89 79.14
N VAL A 137 39.14 -5.25 78.01
CA VAL A 137 37.75 -4.96 77.60
C VAL A 137 36.91 -6.24 77.59
N MET A 138 37.41 -7.32 76.99
CA MET A 138 36.68 -8.59 76.88
C MET A 138 36.61 -9.37 78.20
N ARG A 139 37.60 -9.23 79.09
CA ARG A 139 37.58 -9.81 80.45
C ARG A 139 36.45 -9.21 81.28
N ASP A 140 36.33 -7.88 81.25
CA ASP A 140 35.39 -7.16 82.12
C ASP A 140 33.97 -7.08 81.51
N ASN A 141 33.86 -7.28 80.19
CA ASN A 141 32.60 -7.27 79.45
C ASN A 141 32.43 -8.57 78.63
N PRO A 142 32.23 -9.73 79.27
CA PRO A 142 32.35 -11.05 78.63
C PRO A 142 31.33 -11.32 77.51
N THR A 143 30.17 -10.66 77.52
CA THR A 143 29.15 -10.78 76.46
C THR A 143 29.42 -9.91 75.23
N LEU A 144 30.37 -8.96 75.33
CA LEU A 144 30.63 -7.97 74.29
C LEU A 144 31.18 -8.62 73.02
N ARG A 145 31.99 -9.68 73.12
CA ARG A 145 32.52 -10.41 71.96
C ARG A 145 31.41 -10.89 71.02
N ARG A 146 30.39 -11.57 71.58
CA ARG A 146 29.25 -12.08 70.82
C ARG A 146 28.46 -10.93 70.17
N LYS A 147 28.32 -9.80 70.88
CA LYS A 147 27.62 -8.62 70.35
C LYS A 147 28.39 -7.96 69.21
N VAL A 148 29.72 -7.89 69.29
CA VAL A 148 30.61 -7.41 68.21
C VAL A 148 30.45 -8.27 66.96
N GLU A 149 30.55 -9.59 67.10
CA GLU A 149 30.37 -10.55 65.99
C GLU A 149 28.97 -10.43 65.37
N GLN A 150 27.92 -10.44 66.22
CA GLN A 150 26.53 -10.29 65.79
C GLN A 150 26.29 -9.00 64.99
N MET A 151 26.75 -7.86 65.51
CA MET A 151 26.55 -6.57 64.84
C MET A 151 27.35 -6.48 63.54
N TRP A 152 28.53 -7.10 63.48
CA TRP A 152 29.32 -7.12 62.24
C TRP A 152 28.69 -7.96 61.13
N GLU A 153 28.09 -9.11 61.49
CA GLU A 153 27.32 -9.96 60.57
C GLU A 153 26.02 -9.27 60.12
N GLU A 154 25.33 -8.62 61.04
CA GLU A 154 24.13 -7.83 60.76
C GLU A 154 24.43 -6.69 59.77
N ALA A 155 25.50 -5.93 60.02
CA ALA A 155 25.95 -4.88 59.11
C ALA A 155 26.34 -5.45 57.75
N GLY A 156 27.03 -6.59 57.72
CA GLY A 156 27.37 -7.28 56.47
C GLY A 156 26.15 -7.68 55.66
N SER A 157 25.05 -8.02 56.34
CA SER A 157 23.80 -8.42 55.70
C SER A 157 22.98 -7.23 55.19
N ASN A 158 23.17 -6.03 55.73
CA ASN A 158 22.29 -4.88 55.48
C ASN A 158 22.97 -3.63 54.90
N ALA A 159 24.30 -3.53 54.96
CA ALA A 159 25.01 -2.39 54.41
C ALA A 159 25.05 -2.46 52.87
N PRO A 160 24.61 -1.40 52.15
CA PRO A 160 24.60 -1.40 50.70
C PRO A 160 26.01 -1.26 50.14
N ALA A 161 26.35 -2.13 49.18
CA ALA A 161 27.65 -2.16 48.52
C ALA A 161 27.57 -1.82 47.03
N ASN A 162 26.44 -2.12 46.38
CA ASN A 162 26.22 -1.82 44.97
C ASN A 162 24.72 -1.75 44.66
N ALA A 163 24.38 -1.11 43.54
CA ALA A 163 23.06 -1.23 42.93
C ALA A 163 23.21 -1.56 41.45
N THR A 164 22.26 -2.30 40.89
CA THR A 164 22.29 -2.73 39.49
C THR A 164 20.99 -2.37 38.80
N VAL A 165 21.12 -1.99 37.53
CA VAL A 165 20.01 -1.94 36.59
C VAL A 165 20.22 -2.96 35.49
N THR A 166 19.20 -3.79 35.24
CA THR A 166 19.11 -4.64 34.05
C THR A 166 17.90 -4.25 33.22
N ARG A 167 17.85 -4.70 31.96
CA ARG A 167 16.79 -4.33 31.03
C ARG A 167 16.35 -5.53 30.18
N THR A 168 15.06 -5.58 29.88
CA THR A 168 14.43 -6.50 28.91
C THR A 168 13.54 -5.73 27.95
N TYR A 169 13.32 -6.27 26.74
CA TYR A 169 12.43 -5.71 25.72
C TYR A 169 11.09 -6.43 25.82
N ALA A 170 9.99 -5.75 25.49
CA ALA A 170 8.66 -6.33 25.42
C ALA A 170 8.08 -6.25 23.99
N GLU A 171 8.26 -5.12 23.32
CA GLU A 171 7.79 -4.85 21.97
C GLU A 171 8.92 -4.21 21.17
N GLY A 172 9.60 -5.02 20.35
CA GLY A 172 10.78 -4.61 19.61
C GLY A 172 11.78 -3.86 20.49
N THR A 173 12.25 -2.70 20.03
CA THR A 173 13.08 -1.79 20.82
C THR A 173 12.29 -0.60 21.40
N ARG A 174 10.95 -0.68 21.38
CA ARG A 174 10.05 0.44 21.68
C ARG A 174 9.56 0.45 23.12
N THR A 175 9.33 -0.71 23.70
CA THR A 175 8.93 -0.85 25.10
C THR A 175 9.69 -1.96 25.79
N GLY A 176 9.76 -1.89 27.11
CA GLY A 176 10.44 -2.92 27.88
C GLY A 176 10.34 -2.69 29.37
N ARG A 177 11.20 -3.39 30.11
CA ARG A 177 11.30 -3.30 31.56
C ARG A 177 12.73 -2.99 31.97
N VAL A 178 12.85 -2.20 33.02
CA VAL A 178 14.07 -1.92 33.76
C VAL A 178 13.90 -2.49 35.16
N THR A 179 14.87 -3.30 35.59
CA THR A 179 14.84 -3.96 36.90
C THR A 179 15.95 -3.42 37.78
N VAL A 180 15.59 -2.96 38.97
CA VAL A 180 16.50 -2.34 39.93
C VAL A 180 16.71 -3.26 41.13
N SER A 181 17.96 -3.38 41.57
CA SER A 181 18.31 -4.11 42.80
C SER A 181 19.42 -3.39 43.54
N VAL A 182 19.34 -3.36 44.87
CA VAL A 182 20.43 -2.91 45.75
C VAL A 182 20.97 -4.12 46.47
N THR A 183 22.28 -4.27 46.51
CA THR A 183 22.97 -5.47 47.01
C THR A 183 24.00 -5.12 48.07
N ASN A 184 24.20 -6.04 49.01
CA ASN A 184 25.30 -5.97 49.97
C ASN A 184 26.63 -6.48 49.35
N ALA A 185 27.70 -6.52 50.14
CA ALA A 185 29.02 -6.92 49.67
C ALA A 185 29.10 -8.37 49.19
N GLN A 186 28.18 -9.24 49.62
CA GLN A 186 28.07 -10.63 49.14
C GLN A 186 27.21 -10.76 47.87
N GLY A 187 26.69 -9.65 47.34
CA GLY A 187 25.82 -9.66 46.15
C GLY A 187 24.37 -10.04 46.42
N LYS A 188 23.97 -10.18 47.70
CA LYS A 188 22.58 -10.47 48.08
C LYS A 188 21.74 -9.19 48.02
N THR A 189 20.53 -9.27 47.45
CA THR A 189 19.58 -8.16 47.43
C THR A 189 19.13 -7.80 48.84
N ILE A 190 19.09 -6.49 49.13
CA ILE A 190 18.75 -5.96 50.46
C ILE A 190 17.65 -4.91 50.38
N ALA A 191 16.76 -4.94 51.37
CA ALA A 191 15.63 -4.02 51.47
C ALA A 191 15.97 -2.75 52.27
N GLY A 192 15.15 -1.71 52.13
CA GLY A 192 15.20 -0.51 52.98
C GLY A 192 16.17 0.58 52.52
N ILE A 193 16.80 0.44 51.35
CA ILE A 193 17.74 1.42 50.81
C ILE A 193 17.03 2.32 49.80
N ARG A 194 17.06 3.64 50.02
CA ARG A 194 16.54 4.61 49.06
C ARG A 194 17.37 4.60 47.79
N TYR A 195 16.71 4.67 46.63
CA TYR A 195 17.37 4.75 45.34
C TYR A 195 16.62 5.65 44.35
N ALA A 196 17.33 6.06 43.30
CA ALA A 196 16.81 6.74 42.13
C ALA A 196 17.32 6.03 40.86
N ALA A 197 16.42 5.64 39.96
CA ALA A 197 16.76 5.10 38.66
C ALA A 197 16.42 6.12 37.57
N THR A 198 17.34 6.33 36.63
CA THR A 198 17.25 7.37 35.60
C THR A 198 17.52 6.77 34.22
N LEU A 199 16.68 7.12 33.24
CA LEU A 199 16.89 6.88 31.82
C LEU A 199 17.43 8.16 31.19
N ASN A 200 18.66 8.11 30.67
CA ASN A 200 19.26 9.20 29.90
C ASN A 200 19.27 8.80 28.42
N GLY A 201 18.46 9.47 27.61
CA GLY A 201 18.27 9.16 26.20
C GLY A 201 16.79 9.30 25.80
N PRO A 202 16.41 8.84 24.60
CA PRO A 202 15.04 8.97 24.09
C PRO A 202 14.11 7.88 24.67
N ALA A 203 14.03 7.79 26.00
CA ALA A 203 13.09 6.92 26.70
C ALA A 203 12.65 7.51 28.04
N VAL A 204 11.43 7.14 28.45
CA VAL A 204 10.84 7.52 29.73
C VAL A 204 10.22 6.30 30.41
N PHE A 205 10.09 6.34 31.73
CA PHE A 205 9.30 5.35 32.47
C PHE A 205 7.81 5.49 32.12
N ALA A 206 7.00 4.49 32.48
CA ALA A 206 5.57 4.47 32.18
C ALA A 206 4.80 5.70 32.71
N ASN A 207 5.28 6.33 33.78
CA ASN A 207 4.74 7.58 34.33
C ASN A 207 5.13 8.84 33.53
N GLY A 208 5.88 8.71 32.44
CA GLY A 208 6.37 9.82 31.61
C GLY A 208 7.64 10.51 32.11
N SER A 209 8.16 10.15 33.27
CA SER A 209 9.38 10.73 33.83
C SER A 209 10.64 10.00 33.34
N ALA A 210 11.74 10.74 33.21
CA ALA A 210 13.06 10.14 33.00
C ALA A 210 13.63 9.50 34.28
N THR A 211 13.09 9.84 35.46
CA THR A 211 13.57 9.33 36.76
C THR A 211 12.43 8.79 37.61
N VAL A 212 12.68 7.66 38.26
CA VAL A 212 11.84 7.08 39.32
C VAL A 212 12.65 6.93 40.60
N THR A 213 12.01 7.12 41.75
CA THR A 213 12.62 6.91 43.07
C THR A 213 11.88 5.81 43.82
N GLY A 214 12.59 5.12 44.71
CA GLY A 214 12.02 4.01 45.46
C GLY A 214 12.83 3.63 46.69
N ILE A 215 12.32 2.65 47.42
CA ILE A 215 13.02 1.96 48.52
C ILE A 215 13.22 0.52 48.07
N SER A 216 14.44 0.00 48.18
CA SER A 216 14.75 -1.37 47.75
C SER A 216 13.96 -2.41 48.55
N GLY A 217 13.62 -3.53 47.91
CA GLY A 217 13.00 -4.70 48.52
C GLY A 217 13.98 -5.87 48.63
N ALA A 218 13.52 -6.98 49.21
CA ALA A 218 14.27 -8.25 49.16
C ALA A 218 14.28 -8.84 47.74
N GLU A 219 13.25 -8.53 46.95
CA GLU A 219 13.15 -8.85 45.52
C GLU A 219 13.45 -7.63 44.64
N PRO A 220 13.94 -7.84 43.41
CA PRO A 220 14.14 -6.77 42.44
C PRO A 220 12.85 -6.00 42.11
N ILE A 221 12.97 -4.69 41.91
CA ILE A 221 11.83 -3.81 41.58
C ILE A 221 11.82 -3.55 40.08
N VAL A 222 10.67 -3.73 39.44
CA VAL A 222 10.51 -3.68 37.99
C VAL A 222 9.73 -2.44 37.58
N TYR A 223 10.26 -1.68 36.61
CA TYR A 223 9.63 -0.52 36.02
C TYR A 223 9.50 -0.69 34.51
N SER A 224 8.30 -0.45 33.97
CA SER A 224 8.11 -0.38 32.52
C SER A 224 8.65 0.94 31.96
N TRP A 225 9.21 0.89 30.75
CA TRP A 225 9.67 2.06 30.00
C TRP A 225 9.15 2.05 28.57
N LYS A 226 9.11 3.23 27.94
CA LYS A 226 8.77 3.42 26.53
C LYS A 226 9.75 4.38 25.85
N ALA A 227 10.06 4.10 24.59
CA ALA A 227 10.83 4.98 23.73
C ALA A 227 10.05 6.27 23.45
N THR A 228 10.77 7.38 23.30
CA THR A 228 10.24 8.68 22.88
C THR A 228 10.84 9.16 21.56
N GLY A 229 11.84 8.45 21.04
CA GLY A 229 12.51 8.69 19.77
C GLY A 229 13.42 7.51 19.42
N GLU A 230 14.41 7.75 18.58
CA GLU A 230 15.44 6.78 18.19
C GLU A 230 16.80 7.14 18.81
N GLY A 231 17.50 6.16 19.37
CA GLY A 231 18.87 6.33 19.86
C GLY A 231 19.25 5.46 21.06
N GLU A 232 20.46 5.68 21.57
CA GLU A 232 20.98 5.00 22.76
C GLU A 232 20.38 5.57 24.05
N VAL A 233 20.03 4.68 24.97
CA VAL A 233 19.56 5.00 26.32
C VAL A 233 20.51 4.41 27.35
N LYS A 234 20.99 5.24 28.27
CA LYS A 234 21.72 4.82 29.46
C LYS A 234 20.77 4.76 30.66
N ALA A 235 20.46 3.57 31.13
CA ALA A 235 19.75 3.36 32.39
C ALA A 235 20.75 3.25 33.55
N SER A 236 20.69 4.20 34.48
CA SER A 236 21.54 4.27 35.66
C SER A 236 20.72 4.20 36.94
N VAL A 237 21.32 3.71 38.02
CA VAL A 237 20.76 3.79 39.38
C VAL A 237 21.75 4.47 40.30
N ALA A 238 21.25 5.26 41.23
CA ALA A 238 21.98 5.76 42.38
C ALA A 238 21.22 5.39 43.67
N TYR A 239 21.96 5.09 44.74
CA TYR A 239 21.40 4.61 46.00
C TYR A 239 22.05 5.29 47.21
N ASP A 240 21.30 5.36 48.30
CA ASP A 240 21.77 5.96 49.55
C ASP A 240 22.80 5.05 50.22
N ARG A 241 23.96 5.61 50.51
CA ARG A 241 25.03 4.93 51.25
C ARG A 241 25.46 5.74 52.46
N LYS A 242 25.65 5.04 53.58
CA LYS A 242 26.13 5.58 54.85
C LYS A 242 27.66 5.76 54.79
N GLN A 243 28.16 6.86 55.35
CA GLN A 243 29.58 7.21 55.35
C GLN A 243 30.12 7.37 56.77
N VAL A 244 31.45 7.36 56.89
CA VAL A 244 32.19 7.59 58.14
C VAL A 244 33.15 8.74 57.94
N ASP A 245 33.21 9.64 58.93
CA ASP A 245 34.19 10.73 59.00
C ASP A 245 35.30 10.35 59.98
N VAL A 246 36.53 10.73 59.66
CA VAL A 246 37.73 10.54 60.48
C VAL A 246 38.30 11.90 60.84
N PHE A 247 38.64 12.10 62.11
CA PHE A 247 39.28 13.30 62.63
C PHE A 247 40.67 12.96 63.14
N ALA A 248 41.68 13.60 62.54
CA ALA A 248 43.04 13.59 63.06
C ALA A 248 43.19 14.68 64.13
N VAL A 249 43.61 14.31 65.33
CA VAL A 249 43.66 15.19 66.50
C VAL A 249 45.11 15.41 66.93
N ALA A 250 45.62 16.62 66.75
CA ALA A 250 46.98 16.95 67.15
C ALA A 250 47.15 16.87 68.68
N GLY A 251 47.99 15.94 69.15
CA GLY A 251 48.28 15.76 70.58
C GLY A 251 47.16 15.08 71.37
N GLY A 252 46.18 14.51 70.68
CA GLY A 252 45.05 13.81 71.27
C GLY A 252 44.66 12.59 70.45
N GLN A 253 43.60 11.93 70.88
CA GLN A 253 43.10 10.70 70.29
C GLN A 253 42.31 10.95 68.99
N ASP A 254 42.68 10.26 67.90
CA ASP A 254 41.90 10.27 66.67
C ASP A 254 40.49 9.65 66.86
N LEU A 255 39.49 10.25 66.19
CA LEU A 255 38.07 9.90 66.34
C LEU A 255 37.41 9.60 65.01
N VAL A 256 36.39 8.73 65.04
CA VAL A 256 35.46 8.50 63.93
C VAL A 256 34.02 8.75 64.35
N ARG A 257 33.20 9.16 63.39
CA ARG A 257 31.74 9.33 63.56
C ARG A 257 30.98 8.94 62.30
N TYR A 258 29.67 8.86 62.42
CA TYR A 258 28.79 8.83 61.26
C TYR A 258 28.93 10.11 60.41
N GLY A 259 29.29 9.94 59.15
CA GLY A 259 29.55 11.01 58.19
C GLY A 259 28.35 11.42 57.35
N GLY A 260 27.13 10.94 57.66
CA GLY A 260 25.95 11.22 56.86
C GLY A 260 25.66 10.17 55.77
N SER A 261 24.66 10.47 54.95
CA SER A 261 24.28 9.66 53.79
C SER A 261 24.57 10.41 52.49
N SER A 262 25.05 9.70 51.48
CA SER A 262 25.25 10.24 50.13
C SER A 262 24.67 9.29 49.08
N GLN A 263 24.09 9.83 48.02
CA GLN A 263 23.77 9.05 46.82
C GLN A 263 25.05 8.67 46.08
N VAL A 264 25.21 7.38 45.79
CA VAL A 264 26.32 6.86 44.98
C VAL A 264 25.79 6.05 43.80
N SER A 265 26.48 6.13 42.66
CA SER A 265 26.07 5.44 41.45
C SER A 265 26.34 3.94 41.52
N GLY A 266 25.37 3.15 41.08
CA GLY A 266 25.51 1.72 40.82
C GLY A 266 25.95 1.43 39.37
N LYS A 267 25.84 0.16 38.97
CA LYS A 267 26.09 -0.29 37.61
C LYS A 267 24.95 0.12 36.67
N ALA A 268 25.30 0.81 35.59
CA ALA A 268 24.40 1.22 34.53
C ALA A 268 24.40 0.22 33.37
N VAL A 269 23.35 0.25 32.55
CA VAL A 269 23.24 -0.50 31.30
C VAL A 269 22.88 0.46 30.16
N ASN A 270 23.47 0.24 28.99
CA ASN A 270 23.10 0.96 27.76
C ASN A 270 22.27 0.02 26.88
N PHE A 271 21.29 0.59 26.16
CA PHE A 271 20.51 -0.13 25.16
C PHE A 271 19.92 0.84 24.14
N SER A 272 19.73 0.37 22.91
CA SER A 272 19.11 1.16 21.85
C SER A 272 17.59 1.10 21.93
N VAL A 273 16.93 2.19 21.54
CA VAL A 273 15.48 2.27 21.44
C VAL A 273 15.06 2.92 20.13
N ARG A 274 13.87 2.56 19.64
CA ARG A 274 13.23 3.19 18.48
C ARG A 274 11.73 3.34 18.72
N LYS A 275 11.23 4.57 18.57
CA LYS A 275 9.81 4.92 18.70
C LYS A 275 9.07 4.95 17.36
N GLU A 276 9.75 4.74 16.25
CA GLU A 276 9.17 4.52 14.92
C GLU A 276 9.35 3.05 14.51
N PHE A 277 8.47 2.52 13.67
CA PHE A 277 8.62 1.19 13.07
C PHE A 277 8.31 1.29 11.58
N VAL A 278 8.83 0.35 10.79
CA VAL A 278 8.64 0.33 9.34
C VAL A 278 7.66 -0.80 9.01
N PRO A 279 6.38 -0.48 8.74
CA PRO A 279 5.42 -1.48 8.28
C PRO A 279 5.76 -1.90 6.85
N THR A 280 5.27 -3.08 6.46
CA THR A 280 5.33 -3.56 5.08
C THR A 280 3.92 -3.86 4.57
N LEU A 281 3.76 -3.78 3.25
CA LEU A 281 2.56 -4.19 2.53
C LEU A 281 2.96 -5.26 1.54
N GLY A 282 2.39 -6.45 1.69
CA GLY A 282 2.28 -7.44 0.63
C GLY A 282 0.91 -7.30 -0.01
N THR A 283 0.82 -7.59 -1.29
CA THR A 283 -0.44 -7.54 -2.03
C THR A 283 -0.45 -8.73 -3.00
N ALA A 284 -1.62 -9.09 -3.55
CA ALA A 284 -1.74 -10.13 -4.57
C ALA A 284 -3.16 -10.18 -5.11
N VAL A 285 -3.32 -10.09 -6.43
CA VAL A 285 -4.64 -10.24 -7.07
C VAL A 285 -5.26 -11.58 -6.71
N ALA A 286 -6.57 -11.56 -6.41
CA ALA A 286 -7.30 -12.78 -6.05
C ALA A 286 -7.39 -13.78 -7.22
N ALA A 287 -7.36 -13.29 -8.45
CA ALA A 287 -7.35 -14.09 -9.67
C ALA A 287 -6.40 -13.49 -10.71
N LYS A 288 -5.66 -14.35 -11.42
CA LYS A 288 -4.80 -13.94 -12.55
C LYS A 288 -5.56 -13.61 -13.82
N VAL A 289 -6.78 -14.12 -13.95
CA VAL A 289 -7.65 -13.93 -15.10
C VAL A 289 -9.02 -13.52 -14.57
N VAL A 290 -9.55 -12.39 -15.06
CA VAL A 290 -10.83 -11.79 -14.64
C VAL A 290 -11.69 -11.53 -15.87
N ASP A 291 -12.93 -12.00 -15.89
CA ASP A 291 -13.83 -11.81 -17.04
C ASP A 291 -14.38 -10.39 -17.08
N ALA A 292 -14.58 -9.85 -18.30
CA ALA A 292 -15.30 -8.60 -18.48
C ALA A 292 -16.64 -8.61 -17.71
N GLY A 293 -16.89 -7.55 -16.95
CA GLY A 293 -18.06 -7.41 -16.07
C GLY A 293 -17.91 -8.05 -14.68
N GLN A 294 -16.85 -8.81 -14.41
CA GLN A 294 -16.56 -9.31 -13.07
C GLN A 294 -15.83 -8.27 -12.22
N PRO A 295 -16.04 -8.24 -10.90
CA PRO A 295 -15.32 -7.34 -10.03
C PRO A 295 -13.85 -7.72 -9.90
N VAL A 296 -12.99 -6.70 -9.83
CA VAL A 296 -11.57 -6.88 -9.52
C VAL A 296 -11.40 -6.94 -8.00
N VAL A 297 -10.65 -7.94 -7.53
CA VAL A 297 -10.40 -8.17 -6.10
C VAL A 297 -8.91 -8.42 -5.87
N ASP A 298 -8.42 -7.89 -4.76
CA ASP A 298 -7.03 -7.99 -4.35
C ASP A 298 -6.91 -8.38 -2.87
N THR A 299 -5.88 -9.15 -2.51
CA THR A 299 -5.62 -9.59 -1.14
C THR A 299 -4.41 -8.84 -0.57
N VAL A 300 -4.69 -7.86 0.29
CA VAL A 300 -3.66 -7.03 0.92
C VAL A 300 -3.24 -7.63 2.25
N THR A 301 -1.94 -7.77 2.46
CA THR A 301 -1.32 -8.33 3.66
C THR A 301 -0.45 -7.30 4.37
N SER A 302 -0.72 -7.04 5.64
CA SER A 302 0.16 -6.19 6.47
C SER A 302 1.39 -6.94 6.97
N GLY A 303 2.48 -6.23 7.20
CA GLY A 303 3.69 -6.78 7.82
C GLY A 303 4.54 -5.72 8.52
N VAL A 304 5.71 -6.15 8.98
CA VAL A 304 6.74 -5.33 9.59
C VAL A 304 8.10 -5.92 9.25
N ASP A 305 9.12 -5.07 9.14
CA ASP A 305 10.50 -5.53 8.91
C ASP A 305 10.98 -6.53 9.98
N ASP A 306 11.84 -7.46 9.55
CA ASP A 306 12.41 -8.49 10.41
C ASP A 306 13.09 -7.89 11.65
N GLY A 307 12.73 -8.38 12.83
CA GLY A 307 13.29 -7.94 14.11
C GLY A 307 12.64 -6.70 14.71
N ASP A 308 11.64 -6.12 14.05
CA ASP A 308 10.78 -5.07 14.62
C ASP A 308 9.39 -5.65 14.95
N SER A 309 8.52 -4.83 15.52
CA SER A 309 7.17 -5.24 15.92
C SER A 309 6.17 -4.14 15.65
N TRP A 310 4.99 -4.54 15.18
CA TRP A 310 3.86 -3.63 15.02
C TRP A 310 3.48 -2.98 16.35
N ALA A 311 3.23 -1.68 16.31
CA ALA A 311 2.89 -0.91 17.49
C ALA A 311 1.58 -1.41 18.13
N SER A 312 1.62 -1.84 19.40
CA SER A 312 0.45 -2.41 20.07
C SER A 312 -0.74 -1.44 20.09
N GLY A 313 -1.90 -1.91 19.63
CA GLY A 313 -3.14 -1.12 19.58
C GLY A 313 -3.17 -0.06 18.49
N LEU A 314 -2.23 -0.09 17.53
CA LEU A 314 -2.19 0.84 16.42
C LEU A 314 -2.91 0.28 15.18
N GLU A 315 -3.91 1.00 14.70
CA GLU A 315 -4.54 0.76 13.40
C GLU A 315 -3.80 1.57 12.32
N LEU A 316 -3.44 0.92 11.21
CA LEU A 316 -2.97 1.55 9.97
C LEU A 316 -3.98 1.30 8.85
N ARG A 317 -4.23 2.33 8.05
CA ARG A 317 -5.12 2.26 6.88
C ARG A 317 -4.31 2.41 5.60
N ALA A 318 -4.51 1.48 4.68
CA ALA A 318 -3.89 1.48 3.37
C ALA A 318 -4.88 1.95 2.30
N SER A 319 -4.39 2.71 1.33
CA SER A 319 -5.10 3.10 0.12
C SER A 319 -4.57 2.30 -1.06
N GLY A 320 -5.45 1.87 -1.96
CA GLY A 320 -5.13 1.13 -3.17
C GLY A 320 -5.57 1.88 -4.42
N TRP A 321 -4.78 1.75 -5.49
CA TRP A 321 -5.07 2.25 -6.83
C TRP A 321 -4.90 1.10 -7.83
N TYR A 322 -5.98 0.78 -8.53
CA TYR A 322 -5.97 -0.19 -9.61
C TYR A 322 -5.88 0.54 -10.95
N PHE A 323 -5.00 0.05 -11.80
CA PHE A 323 -4.78 0.54 -13.16
C PHE A 323 -5.24 -0.57 -14.11
N ASP A 324 -6.00 -0.22 -15.15
CA ASP A 324 -6.50 -1.14 -16.18
C ASP A 324 -6.02 -0.69 -17.58
N GLY A 325 -6.47 -1.40 -18.62
CA GLY A 325 -6.24 -1.03 -20.01
C GLY A 325 -4.77 -1.09 -20.46
N LEU A 326 -3.92 -1.79 -19.71
CA LEU A 326 -2.50 -1.93 -20.02
C LEU A 326 -2.32 -2.93 -21.16
N GLY A 327 -1.49 -2.58 -22.15
CA GLY A 327 -1.15 -3.44 -23.28
C GLY A 327 0.08 -4.31 -23.00
N VAL A 328 0.39 -5.24 -23.91
CA VAL A 328 1.59 -6.08 -23.81
C VAL A 328 2.88 -5.24 -23.74
N GLY A 329 2.92 -4.12 -24.45
CA GLY A 329 4.05 -3.18 -24.43
C GLY A 329 4.29 -2.52 -23.08
N ASP A 330 3.28 -2.46 -22.20
CA ASP A 330 3.38 -1.87 -20.87
C ASP A 330 3.93 -2.86 -19.83
N LEU A 331 3.89 -4.18 -20.11
CA LEU A 331 4.34 -5.28 -19.23
C LEU A 331 5.88 -5.36 -19.10
N SER A 332 6.50 -4.22 -18.88
CA SER A 332 7.92 -4.05 -18.59
C SER A 332 8.27 -4.51 -17.17
N GLU A 333 9.53 -4.32 -16.79
CA GLU A 333 9.96 -4.60 -15.41
C GLU A 333 9.22 -3.71 -14.40
N PRO A 334 8.91 -4.22 -13.18
CA PRO A 334 8.18 -3.47 -12.18
C PRO A 334 8.80 -2.10 -11.89
N VAL A 335 7.95 -1.09 -11.76
CA VAL A 335 8.37 0.27 -11.41
C VAL A 335 8.27 0.43 -9.91
N MET A 336 9.40 0.55 -9.23
CA MET A 336 9.43 0.73 -7.78
C MET A 336 9.32 2.22 -7.38
N PRO A 337 8.73 2.52 -6.22
CA PRO A 337 8.79 3.85 -5.64
C PRO A 337 10.22 4.20 -5.22
N GLY A 338 10.55 5.49 -5.24
CA GLY A 338 11.79 6.00 -4.66
C GLY A 338 11.80 5.84 -3.14
N ALA A 339 13.00 5.82 -2.53
CA ALA A 339 13.16 5.52 -1.10
C ALA A 339 12.37 6.45 -0.15
N ASP A 340 12.14 7.70 -0.55
CA ASP A 340 11.40 8.72 0.20
C ASP A 340 10.26 9.33 -0.64
N GLU A 341 9.86 8.66 -1.72
CA GLU A 341 8.76 9.12 -2.58
C GLU A 341 7.42 8.83 -1.89
N THR A 342 6.58 9.86 -1.75
CA THR A 342 5.23 9.68 -1.20
C THR A 342 4.34 8.93 -2.18
N ALA A 343 3.25 8.32 -1.70
CA ALA A 343 2.30 7.64 -2.59
C ALA A 343 1.76 8.61 -3.64
N LYS A 344 1.45 9.85 -3.24
CA LYS A 344 0.99 10.91 -4.13
C LYS A 344 1.98 11.24 -5.24
N GLU A 345 3.27 11.34 -4.91
CA GLU A 345 4.33 11.60 -5.90
C GLU A 345 4.51 10.41 -6.83
N PHE A 346 4.48 9.19 -6.31
CA PHE A 346 4.62 7.97 -7.09
C PHE A 346 3.47 7.82 -8.10
N ILE A 347 2.22 7.98 -7.67
CA ILE A 347 1.05 7.96 -8.55
C ILE A 347 1.12 9.09 -9.59
N ALA A 348 1.58 10.29 -9.22
CA ALA A 348 1.78 11.38 -10.18
C ALA A 348 2.87 11.06 -11.21
N ARG A 349 3.95 10.38 -10.81
CA ARG A 349 5.03 9.95 -11.70
C ARG A 349 4.56 8.88 -12.68
N LEU A 350 3.86 7.84 -12.21
CA LEU A 350 3.16 6.90 -13.10
C LEU A 350 2.25 7.67 -14.07
N GLY A 351 1.66 8.75 -13.58
CA GLY A 351 0.86 9.62 -14.40
C GLY A 351 1.58 10.36 -15.54
N THR A 352 2.85 10.73 -15.34
CA THR A 352 3.69 11.27 -16.43
C THR A 352 4.08 10.23 -17.47
N MET A 353 3.99 8.93 -17.10
CA MET A 353 4.25 7.80 -17.99
C MET A 353 3.02 7.36 -18.77
N GLY A 354 1.86 7.99 -18.55
CA GLY A 354 0.60 7.69 -19.24
C GLY A 354 -0.39 6.87 -18.42
N PHE A 355 0.00 6.35 -17.25
CA PHE A 355 -0.86 5.50 -16.44
C PHE A 355 -1.80 6.31 -15.54
N ARG A 356 -3.07 5.92 -15.44
CA ARG A 356 -4.07 6.56 -14.58
C ARG A 356 -4.82 5.48 -13.79
N PRO A 357 -5.08 5.69 -12.49
CA PRO A 357 -5.95 4.79 -11.74
C PRO A 357 -7.37 4.80 -12.32
N SER A 358 -7.93 3.62 -12.48
CA SER A 358 -9.30 3.39 -12.96
C SER A 358 -10.23 2.93 -11.83
N ALA A 359 -9.65 2.40 -10.75
CA ALA A 359 -10.38 2.03 -9.55
C ALA A 359 -9.53 2.19 -8.29
N TYR A 360 -10.18 2.04 -7.13
CA TYR A 360 -9.60 2.31 -5.82
C TYR A 360 -9.94 1.21 -4.82
N GLY A 361 -9.20 1.16 -3.72
CA GLY A 361 -9.45 0.26 -2.61
C GLY A 361 -8.98 0.84 -1.28
N GLU A 362 -9.51 0.34 -0.17
CA GLU A 362 -9.06 0.67 1.17
C GLU A 362 -8.97 -0.59 2.03
N ALA A 363 -7.92 -0.69 2.86
CA ALA A 363 -7.74 -1.78 3.80
C ALA A 363 -7.31 -1.24 5.17
N SER A 364 -7.67 -1.91 6.26
CA SER A 364 -7.29 -1.52 7.62
C SER A 364 -6.69 -2.68 8.38
N PHE A 365 -5.59 -2.42 9.08
CA PHE A 365 -4.80 -3.43 9.78
C PHE A 365 -4.46 -2.97 11.20
N THR A 366 -4.47 -3.91 12.14
CA THR A 366 -4.18 -3.70 13.57
C THR A 366 -2.99 -4.55 14.06
N ALA A 367 -2.47 -5.43 13.21
CA ALA A 367 -1.37 -6.34 13.51
C ALA A 367 -0.66 -6.78 12.21
N PRO A 368 0.58 -7.31 12.27
CA PRO A 368 1.26 -7.86 11.11
C PRO A 368 0.69 -9.25 10.77
N GLY A 369 0.77 -9.63 9.49
CA GLY A 369 0.28 -10.90 8.96
C GLY A 369 -1.25 -10.97 8.76
N GLN A 370 -1.97 -9.86 8.96
CA GLN A 370 -3.39 -9.78 8.64
C GLN A 370 -3.59 -9.69 7.13
N ARG A 371 -4.61 -10.39 6.64
CA ARG A 371 -5.02 -10.38 5.23
C ARG A 371 -6.41 -9.79 5.10
N VAL A 372 -6.61 -8.91 4.13
CA VAL A 372 -7.89 -8.29 3.82
C VAL A 372 -8.11 -8.41 2.31
N ASP A 373 -9.22 -9.03 1.92
CA ASP A 373 -9.66 -9.05 0.52
C ASP A 373 -10.43 -7.76 0.24
N VAL A 374 -9.95 -6.99 -0.73
CA VAL A 374 -10.51 -5.69 -1.11
C VAL A 374 -11.09 -5.79 -2.51
N ARG A 375 -12.37 -5.45 -2.63
CA ARG A 375 -13.04 -5.28 -3.92
C ARG A 375 -12.80 -3.86 -4.43
N ALA A 376 -12.37 -3.74 -5.68
CA ALA A 376 -12.17 -2.44 -6.33
C ALA A 376 -13.46 -1.63 -6.42
N THR A 377 -13.36 -0.31 -6.24
CA THR A 377 -14.48 0.63 -6.37
C THR A 377 -14.17 1.71 -7.40
N ALA A 378 -15.18 2.16 -8.14
CA ALA A 378 -14.99 3.15 -9.22
C ALA A 378 -14.56 4.53 -8.69
N GLU A 379 -14.97 4.86 -7.46
CA GLU A 379 -14.60 6.09 -6.77
C GLU A 379 -13.88 5.79 -5.44
N PRO A 380 -12.96 6.67 -4.99
CA PRO A 380 -12.32 6.53 -3.68
C PRO A 380 -13.36 6.53 -2.55
N GLY A 381 -13.39 5.46 -1.75
CA GLY A 381 -14.35 5.30 -0.65
C GLY A 381 -15.82 5.12 -1.07
N GLY A 382 -16.07 4.83 -2.35
CA GLY A 382 -17.40 4.50 -2.86
C GLY A 382 -17.80 3.04 -2.59
N ASP A 383 -19.09 2.71 -2.79
CA ASP A 383 -19.61 1.35 -2.62
C ASP A 383 -19.82 0.61 -3.95
N ALA A 384 -19.83 1.35 -5.06
CA ALA A 384 -20.02 0.79 -6.40
C ALA A 384 -18.76 0.04 -6.83
N ALA A 385 -18.89 -1.27 -7.00
CA ALA A 385 -17.82 -2.10 -7.46
C ALA A 385 -17.36 -1.70 -8.87
N TYR A 386 -16.05 -1.65 -9.05
CA TYR A 386 -15.47 -1.55 -10.37
C TYR A 386 -15.48 -2.93 -11.03
N GLU A 387 -15.97 -2.96 -12.27
CA GLU A 387 -16.06 -4.16 -13.11
C GLU A 387 -14.98 -4.13 -14.19
N ALA A 388 -14.37 -5.27 -14.45
CA ALA A 388 -13.35 -5.41 -15.48
C ALA A 388 -13.89 -4.98 -16.86
N PRO A 389 -13.10 -4.20 -17.64
CA PRO A 389 -13.58 -3.55 -18.85
C PRO A 389 -13.88 -4.55 -19.96
N ARG A 390 -14.87 -4.24 -20.81
CA ARG A 390 -15.28 -5.09 -21.95
C ARG A 390 -14.14 -5.35 -22.95
N GLY A 391 -13.29 -4.35 -23.19
CA GLY A 391 -12.15 -4.46 -24.10
C GLY A 391 -10.95 -5.24 -23.51
N GLY A 392 -11.04 -5.67 -22.25
CA GLY A 392 -9.98 -6.44 -21.59
C GLY A 392 -8.71 -5.63 -21.33
N GLY A 393 -7.56 -6.31 -21.41
CA GLY A 393 -6.23 -5.75 -21.14
C GLY A 393 -5.71 -6.11 -19.75
N PHE A 394 -4.46 -5.79 -19.47
CA PHE A 394 -3.86 -6.09 -18.18
C PHE A 394 -4.22 -5.02 -17.15
N GLY A 395 -4.27 -5.43 -15.88
CA GLY A 395 -4.41 -4.51 -14.77
C GLY A 395 -3.45 -4.82 -13.62
N THR A 396 -3.16 -3.81 -12.80
CA THR A 396 -2.25 -3.94 -11.66
C THR A 396 -2.67 -3.03 -10.51
N TRP A 397 -2.38 -3.47 -9.29
CA TRP A 397 -2.55 -2.68 -8.07
C TRP A 397 -1.27 -1.96 -7.65
N VAL A 398 -1.46 -0.81 -7.01
CA VAL A 398 -0.48 -0.13 -6.15
C VAL A 398 -1.15 0.15 -4.82
N TRP A 399 -0.49 -0.16 -3.71
CA TRP A 399 -0.99 0.07 -2.36
C TRP A 399 -0.06 0.96 -1.56
N ALA A 400 -0.60 1.74 -0.64
CA ALA A 400 0.21 2.52 0.26
C ALA A 400 -0.39 2.73 1.65
N PHE A 401 0.47 2.73 2.67
CA PHE A 401 0.21 3.43 3.92
C PHE A 401 0.62 4.90 3.75
N GLU A 402 -0.35 5.78 3.54
CA GLU A 402 -0.13 7.23 3.39
C GLU A 402 -0.09 7.91 4.75
N VAL A 403 1.07 8.44 5.15
CA VAL A 403 1.27 9.09 6.46
C VAL A 403 0.28 10.22 6.67
N GLU A 404 -0.06 10.99 5.63
CA GLU A 404 -0.99 12.10 5.75
C GLU A 404 -2.45 11.67 6.06
N LYS A 405 -2.83 10.43 5.70
CA LYS A 405 -4.15 9.86 5.95
C LYS A 405 -4.23 9.05 7.25
N LEU A 406 -3.08 8.74 7.87
CA LEU A 406 -3.04 8.04 9.15
C LEU A 406 -3.56 8.91 10.30
N SER A 407 -4.08 8.25 11.35
CA SER A 407 -4.50 8.93 12.58
C SER A 407 -3.35 9.69 13.26
N ASP A 408 -3.66 10.70 14.07
CA ASP A 408 -2.67 11.44 14.88
C ASP A 408 -1.80 10.52 15.75
N THR A 409 -2.35 9.39 16.18
CA THR A 409 -1.60 8.38 16.95
C THR A 409 -0.67 7.60 16.03
N ALA A 410 -1.12 7.15 14.85
CA ALA A 410 -0.28 6.40 13.92
C ALA A 410 0.86 7.23 13.33
N ARG A 411 0.64 8.51 13.04
CA ARG A 411 1.67 9.45 12.56
C ARG A 411 2.83 9.67 13.54
N GLN A 412 2.66 9.26 14.79
CA GLN A 412 3.74 9.29 15.79
C GLN A 412 4.68 8.09 15.73
N TYR A 413 4.33 7.06 14.94
CA TYR A 413 5.04 5.78 14.82
C TYR A 413 5.54 5.53 13.39
N ILE A 414 4.90 6.14 12.39
CA ILE A 414 5.22 5.98 10.97
C ILE A 414 5.76 7.31 10.44
N GLY A 415 7.03 7.34 10.07
CA GLY A 415 7.73 8.56 9.63
C GLY A 415 7.60 8.88 8.15
N LYS A 416 7.27 7.89 7.30
CA LYS A 416 7.14 8.04 5.85
C LYS A 416 6.14 7.06 5.26
N ASP A 417 5.69 7.36 4.04
CA ASP A 417 4.80 6.48 3.30
C ASP A 417 5.48 5.13 3.02
N VAL A 418 4.68 4.07 3.00
CA VAL A 418 5.08 2.75 2.50
C VAL A 418 4.23 2.50 1.28
N VAL A 419 4.87 2.28 0.13
CA VAL A 419 4.21 2.17 -1.18
C VAL A 419 4.69 0.90 -1.86
N SER A 420 3.78 0.10 -2.42
CA SER A 420 4.14 -1.05 -3.25
C SER A 420 4.56 -0.60 -4.66
N GLY A 421 5.24 -1.48 -5.40
CA GLY A 421 5.59 -1.25 -6.79
C GLY A 421 4.38 -1.32 -7.72
N PHE A 422 4.54 -0.73 -8.89
CA PHE A 422 3.61 -0.84 -10.02
C PHE A 422 4.08 -1.96 -10.95
N LEU A 423 3.14 -2.75 -11.47
CA LEU A 423 3.39 -3.95 -12.29
C LEU A 423 4.18 -5.04 -11.55
N GLU A 424 4.09 -5.08 -10.22
CA GLU A 424 4.58 -6.25 -9.49
C GLU A 424 3.81 -7.49 -9.93
N TYR A 425 4.54 -8.60 -10.14
CA TYR A 425 3.95 -9.77 -10.80
C TYR A 425 2.81 -10.40 -10.00
N THR A 426 2.82 -10.30 -8.67
CA THR A 426 1.71 -10.76 -7.82
C THR A 426 0.48 -9.88 -7.95
N GLU A 427 0.64 -8.60 -8.29
CA GLU A 427 -0.42 -7.59 -8.40
C GLU A 427 -1.06 -7.48 -9.76
N THR A 428 -0.47 -8.13 -10.75
CA THR A 428 -0.90 -7.97 -12.13
C THR A 428 -1.80 -9.13 -12.54
N ASN A 429 -2.94 -8.80 -13.15
CA ASN A 429 -3.90 -9.76 -13.74
C ASN A 429 -4.20 -9.42 -15.21
N SER A 430 -4.77 -10.38 -15.92
CA SER A 430 -5.41 -10.19 -17.21
C SER A 430 -6.91 -9.99 -17.02
N ASN A 431 -7.47 -8.97 -17.64
CA ASN A 431 -8.91 -8.81 -17.82
C ASN A 431 -9.27 -9.32 -19.21
N ARG A 432 -10.15 -10.31 -19.29
CA ARG A 432 -10.53 -10.94 -20.55
C ARG A 432 -11.50 -10.08 -21.33
N ALA A 433 -11.16 -9.80 -22.58
CA ALA A 433 -12.04 -9.10 -23.50
C ALA A 433 -13.26 -9.96 -23.85
N ARG A 434 -14.40 -9.30 -24.08
CA ARG A 434 -15.60 -9.93 -24.60
C ARG A 434 -15.78 -9.57 -26.07
N VAL A 435 -15.66 -10.56 -26.93
CA VAL A 435 -15.88 -10.42 -28.37
C VAL A 435 -17.36 -10.38 -28.72
N SER A 436 -17.67 -9.79 -29.87
CA SER A 436 -18.95 -9.88 -30.56
C SER A 436 -18.73 -10.52 -31.94
N VAL A 437 -19.67 -11.37 -32.33
CA VAL A 437 -19.67 -12.04 -33.63
C VAL A 437 -21.01 -11.81 -34.31
N GLU A 438 -20.96 -11.46 -35.58
CA GLU A 438 -22.12 -11.38 -36.47
C GLU A 438 -21.83 -12.22 -37.71
N SER A 439 -22.71 -13.15 -38.07
CA SER A 439 -22.57 -13.98 -39.27
C SER A 439 -23.80 -13.85 -40.17
N THR A 440 -23.60 -14.02 -41.47
CA THR A 440 -24.67 -13.95 -42.47
C THR A 440 -24.29 -14.78 -43.68
N VAL A 441 -25.04 -15.87 -43.88
CA VAL A 441 -24.89 -16.74 -45.05
C VAL A 441 -25.15 -15.96 -46.33
N THR A 442 -24.43 -16.30 -47.40
CA THR A 442 -24.59 -15.62 -48.70
C THR A 442 -25.96 -15.89 -49.31
N GLU A 443 -26.47 -17.10 -49.12
CA GLU A 443 -27.76 -17.53 -49.64
C GLU A 443 -28.54 -18.25 -48.53
N HIS A 444 -29.73 -17.76 -48.18
CA HIS A 444 -30.55 -18.38 -47.13
C HIS A 444 -31.38 -19.57 -47.63
N THR A 445 -31.47 -19.74 -48.96
CA THR A 445 -32.16 -20.87 -49.59
C THR A 445 -31.38 -21.40 -50.79
N GLY A 446 -31.33 -22.73 -50.93
CA GLY A 446 -30.63 -23.43 -52.01
C GLY A 446 -31.27 -24.77 -52.36
N VAL A 447 -30.63 -25.53 -53.25
CA VAL A 447 -31.04 -26.90 -53.61
C VAL A 447 -29.89 -27.87 -53.39
N VAL A 448 -30.17 -29.17 -53.36
CA VAL A 448 -29.12 -30.19 -53.26
C VAL A 448 -28.08 -29.98 -54.36
N GLY A 449 -26.81 -29.94 -53.98
CA GLY A 449 -25.66 -29.61 -54.82
C GLY A 449 -25.27 -28.12 -54.84
N SER A 450 -26.02 -27.23 -54.17
CA SER A 450 -25.62 -25.84 -53.98
C SER A 450 -24.32 -25.75 -53.18
N GLU A 451 -23.43 -24.86 -53.62
CA GLU A 451 -22.27 -24.44 -52.83
C GLU A 451 -22.71 -23.40 -51.80
N LEU A 452 -22.29 -23.59 -50.54
CA LEU A 452 -22.64 -22.75 -49.41
C LEU A 452 -21.45 -21.87 -49.01
N SER A 453 -21.77 -20.66 -48.57
CA SER A 453 -20.79 -19.71 -48.07
C SER A 453 -21.39 -18.76 -47.04
N ASP A 454 -20.51 -18.19 -46.22
CA ASP A 454 -20.84 -17.31 -45.12
C ASP A 454 -19.84 -16.14 -45.03
N THR A 455 -20.33 -15.01 -44.54
CA THR A 455 -19.54 -13.86 -44.11
C THR A 455 -19.72 -13.67 -42.61
N ILE A 456 -18.61 -13.74 -41.88
CA ILE A 456 -18.58 -13.57 -40.42
C ILE A 456 -17.77 -12.32 -40.11
N THR A 457 -18.27 -11.44 -39.25
CA THR A 457 -17.55 -10.29 -38.74
C THR A 457 -17.36 -10.44 -37.25
N VAL A 458 -16.11 -10.33 -36.80
CA VAL A 458 -15.74 -10.48 -35.39
C VAL A 458 -15.08 -9.19 -34.91
N ASP A 459 -15.44 -8.75 -33.71
CA ASP A 459 -14.88 -7.57 -33.06
C ASP A 459 -14.64 -7.82 -31.55
N GLY A 460 -13.77 -7.01 -30.94
CA GLY A 460 -13.48 -7.03 -29.50
C GLY A 460 -12.30 -7.89 -29.07
N PHE A 461 -11.55 -8.49 -30.00
CA PHE A 461 -10.21 -9.03 -29.69
C PHE A 461 -9.24 -7.87 -29.40
N PRO A 462 -8.24 -8.05 -28.50
CA PRO A 462 -7.11 -7.14 -28.42
C PRO A 462 -6.41 -6.98 -29.79
N ASP A 463 -5.92 -5.78 -30.11
CA ASP A 463 -5.32 -5.47 -31.42
C ASP A 463 -4.12 -6.39 -31.77
N ASP A 464 -3.40 -6.87 -30.75
CA ASP A 464 -2.24 -7.76 -30.88
C ASP A 464 -2.60 -9.25 -30.65
N HIS A 465 -3.88 -9.59 -30.58
CA HIS A 465 -4.31 -10.95 -30.27
C HIS A 465 -3.82 -11.97 -31.31
N GLY A 466 -3.39 -13.13 -30.83
CA GLY A 466 -2.78 -14.20 -31.63
C GLY A 466 -1.26 -14.06 -31.81
N SER A 467 -0.68 -12.94 -31.36
CA SER A 467 0.78 -12.72 -31.38
C SER A 467 1.43 -12.74 -30.00
N PHE A 468 0.65 -12.75 -28.92
CA PHE A 468 1.18 -12.79 -27.56
C PHE A 468 1.56 -14.23 -27.16
N ASP A 469 2.85 -14.46 -26.97
CA ASP A 469 3.42 -15.77 -26.59
C ASP A 469 3.22 -16.14 -25.10
N GLY A 470 2.49 -15.32 -24.34
CA GLY A 470 2.29 -15.51 -22.90
C GLY A 470 3.37 -14.86 -22.04
N ASN A 471 3.14 -14.84 -20.73
CA ASN A 471 4.09 -14.35 -19.73
C ASN A 471 4.16 -15.28 -18.52
N VAL A 472 5.22 -16.08 -18.46
CA VAL A 472 5.45 -17.07 -17.39
C VAL A 472 5.63 -16.43 -16.02
N LYS A 473 6.22 -15.23 -15.92
CA LYS A 473 6.40 -14.54 -14.63
C LYS A 473 5.06 -14.08 -14.06
N LEU A 474 4.15 -13.65 -14.92
CA LEU A 474 2.79 -13.25 -14.56
C LEU A 474 1.84 -14.44 -14.36
N GLY A 475 2.15 -15.59 -14.96
CA GLY A 475 1.27 -16.75 -14.99
C GLY A 475 0.11 -16.59 -15.98
N ILE A 476 0.34 -15.88 -17.09
CA ILE A 476 -0.63 -15.68 -18.18
C ILE A 476 -0.18 -16.50 -19.39
N GLY A 477 -1.07 -17.30 -19.96
CA GLY A 477 -0.84 -18.12 -21.13
C GLY A 477 -0.71 -17.33 -22.43
N ALA A 478 -0.24 -18.02 -23.48
CA ALA A 478 -0.22 -17.48 -24.84
C ALA A 478 -1.64 -17.39 -25.42
N ASP A 479 -1.81 -16.50 -26.38
CA ASP A 479 -3.08 -16.37 -27.10
C ASP A 479 -3.37 -17.63 -27.90
N ARG A 480 -4.66 -17.97 -27.98
CA ARG A 480 -5.13 -18.95 -28.96
C ARG A 480 -5.28 -18.27 -30.31
N ALA A 481 -4.33 -18.52 -31.21
CA ALA A 481 -4.27 -17.85 -32.50
C ALA A 481 -5.45 -18.15 -33.44
N MET A 482 -6.22 -19.21 -33.18
CA MET A 482 -7.29 -19.67 -34.07
C MET A 482 -8.65 -19.71 -33.37
N ALA A 483 -9.67 -19.26 -34.11
CA ALA A 483 -11.07 -19.56 -33.89
C ALA A 483 -11.52 -20.61 -34.92
N GLN A 484 -12.70 -21.17 -34.75
CA GLN A 484 -13.23 -22.21 -35.61
C GLN A 484 -14.57 -21.82 -36.21
N VAL A 485 -14.81 -22.23 -37.45
CA VAL A 485 -16.13 -22.22 -38.06
C VAL A 485 -16.52 -23.66 -38.33
N SER A 486 -17.64 -24.09 -37.75
CA SER A 486 -18.23 -25.41 -38.00
C SER A 486 -19.50 -25.27 -38.82
N VAL A 487 -19.78 -26.25 -39.68
CA VAL A 487 -21.04 -26.32 -40.42
C VAL A 487 -21.79 -27.57 -40.02
N TRP A 488 -23.04 -27.40 -39.63
CA TRP A 488 -23.92 -28.47 -39.16
C TRP A 488 -25.08 -28.67 -40.11
N TRP A 489 -25.41 -29.91 -40.40
CA TRP A 489 -26.64 -30.29 -41.09
C TRP A 489 -27.70 -30.71 -40.07
N ALA A 490 -28.96 -30.33 -40.30
CA ALA A 490 -30.11 -30.81 -39.54
C ALA A 490 -31.32 -31.09 -40.46
N GLY A 491 -31.92 -32.28 -40.37
CA GLY A 491 -33.03 -32.67 -41.25
C GLY A 491 -33.54 -34.10 -41.04
N ASP A 492 -34.57 -34.48 -41.80
CA ASP A 492 -34.99 -35.88 -41.89
C ASP A 492 -34.24 -36.53 -43.05
N PRO A 493 -33.35 -37.51 -42.83
CA PRO A 493 -32.54 -38.07 -43.92
C PRO A 493 -33.37 -38.84 -44.97
N ASN A 494 -34.65 -39.12 -44.73
CA ASN A 494 -35.48 -39.94 -45.60
C ASN A 494 -36.58 -39.15 -46.33
N ASP A 495 -36.97 -37.97 -45.83
CA ASP A 495 -38.12 -37.21 -46.35
C ASP A 495 -37.97 -35.70 -46.11
N SER A 496 -37.82 -34.91 -47.17
CA SER A 496 -37.70 -33.44 -47.09
C SER A 496 -38.92 -32.73 -46.50
N ALA A 497 -40.08 -33.38 -46.45
CA ALA A 497 -41.23 -32.85 -45.73
C ALA A 497 -41.04 -32.88 -44.20
N GLY A 498 -40.15 -33.75 -43.68
CA GLY A 498 -39.86 -33.93 -42.26
C GLY A 498 -38.83 -32.95 -41.69
N ASP A 499 -38.07 -32.26 -42.53
CA ASP A 499 -36.97 -31.36 -42.11
C ASP A 499 -37.38 -30.25 -41.14
N GLU A 500 -38.63 -29.77 -41.21
CA GLU A 500 -39.13 -28.75 -40.28
C GLU A 500 -39.14 -29.22 -38.82
N ALA A 501 -39.27 -30.53 -38.58
CA ALA A 501 -39.19 -31.08 -37.23
C ALA A 501 -37.79 -30.96 -36.61
N TYR A 502 -36.76 -30.78 -37.45
CA TYR A 502 -35.35 -30.65 -37.08
C TYR A 502 -34.79 -29.27 -37.41
N ARG A 503 -35.67 -28.27 -37.50
CA ARG A 503 -35.24 -26.87 -37.61
C ARG A 503 -34.29 -26.53 -36.45
N PRO A 504 -33.12 -25.92 -36.71
CA PRO A 504 -32.17 -25.53 -35.67
C PRO A 504 -32.82 -24.73 -34.55
N GLN A 505 -32.55 -25.13 -33.31
CA GLN A 505 -33.10 -24.57 -32.08
C GLN A 505 -32.05 -24.56 -30.96
N GLY A 506 -32.01 -23.48 -30.17
CA GLY A 506 -31.06 -23.28 -29.08
C GLY A 506 -29.71 -22.73 -29.55
N GLU A 507 -28.99 -22.08 -28.64
CA GLU A 507 -27.73 -21.40 -28.94
C GLU A 507 -26.58 -22.38 -29.29
N THR A 508 -26.62 -23.62 -28.80
CA THR A 508 -25.53 -24.59 -28.95
C THR A 508 -25.91 -25.72 -29.92
N PRO A 509 -24.98 -26.17 -30.78
CA PRO A 509 -25.21 -27.33 -31.63
C PRO A 509 -25.58 -28.59 -30.82
N PRO A 510 -26.52 -29.42 -31.30
CA PRO A 510 -26.87 -30.68 -30.67
C PRO A 510 -25.77 -31.73 -30.85
N ALA A 511 -25.85 -32.82 -30.08
CA ALA A 511 -25.01 -33.98 -30.33
C ALA A 511 -25.35 -34.62 -31.68
N GLU A 512 -24.35 -35.16 -32.39
CA GLU A 512 -24.58 -35.82 -33.67
C GLU A 512 -25.48 -37.05 -33.52
N ASP A 513 -26.47 -37.16 -34.40
CA ASP A 513 -27.41 -38.28 -34.50
C ASP A 513 -27.86 -38.50 -35.97
N SER A 514 -28.95 -39.24 -36.20
CA SER A 514 -29.46 -39.46 -37.56
C SER A 514 -30.01 -38.21 -38.24
N ASN A 515 -30.26 -37.16 -37.47
CA ASN A 515 -30.96 -35.95 -37.86
C ASN A 515 -30.11 -34.68 -37.69
N HIS A 516 -28.92 -34.80 -37.10
CA HIS A 516 -27.93 -33.73 -36.93
C HIS A 516 -26.53 -34.28 -37.21
N ARG A 517 -25.79 -33.65 -38.12
CA ARG A 517 -24.45 -34.11 -38.51
C ARG A 517 -23.48 -32.95 -38.65
N LEU A 518 -22.28 -33.10 -38.13
CA LEU A 518 -21.20 -32.16 -38.37
C LEU A 518 -20.65 -32.39 -39.79
N ILE A 519 -20.73 -31.36 -40.63
CA ILE A 519 -20.26 -31.39 -42.03
C ILE A 519 -18.75 -31.14 -42.10
N GLY A 520 -18.27 -30.16 -41.33
CA GLY A 520 -16.85 -29.82 -41.29
C GLY A 520 -16.55 -28.75 -40.26
N VAL A 521 -15.26 -28.60 -39.98
CA VAL A 521 -14.69 -27.58 -39.09
C VAL A 521 -13.45 -27.03 -39.76
N TRP A 522 -13.34 -25.70 -39.80
CA TRP A 522 -12.22 -24.99 -40.41
C TRP A 522 -11.67 -23.95 -39.44
N ASP A 523 -10.35 -23.77 -39.45
CA ASP A 523 -9.67 -22.81 -38.58
C ASP A 523 -9.60 -21.45 -39.28
N TYR A 524 -9.82 -20.39 -38.51
CA TYR A 524 -9.66 -18.99 -38.94
C TYR A 524 -8.87 -18.21 -37.88
N PRO A 525 -8.07 -17.20 -38.26
CA PRO A 525 -7.37 -16.39 -37.27
C PRO A 525 -8.34 -15.76 -36.26
N ALA A 526 -8.04 -15.89 -34.97
CA ALA A 526 -8.82 -15.27 -33.89
C ALA A 526 -8.46 -13.78 -33.76
N VAL A 527 -8.91 -12.95 -34.70
CA VAL A 527 -8.63 -11.51 -34.74
C VAL A 527 -9.87 -10.74 -35.17
N ASN A 528 -9.88 -9.42 -34.92
CA ASN A 528 -10.94 -8.55 -35.43
C ASN A 528 -10.93 -8.52 -36.96
N GLY A 529 -12.11 -8.57 -37.57
CA GLY A 529 -12.26 -8.44 -39.03
C GLY A 529 -13.36 -9.29 -39.64
N ARG A 530 -13.41 -9.27 -40.97
CA ARG A 530 -14.38 -10.01 -41.79
C ARG A 530 -13.75 -11.29 -42.34
N ILE A 531 -14.35 -12.43 -42.02
CA ILE A 531 -13.99 -13.77 -42.44
C ILE A 531 -14.96 -14.22 -43.53
N ARG A 532 -14.45 -14.80 -44.62
CA ARG A 532 -15.26 -15.48 -45.65
C ARG A 532 -15.05 -16.97 -45.55
N VAL A 533 -16.15 -17.72 -45.53
CA VAL A 533 -16.16 -19.18 -45.39
C VAL A 533 -16.89 -19.78 -46.59
N GLY A 534 -16.38 -20.87 -47.15
CA GLY A 534 -16.98 -21.53 -48.32
C GLY A 534 -16.67 -20.82 -49.65
N ALA A 535 -17.28 -21.30 -50.73
CA ALA A 535 -17.08 -20.79 -52.10
C ALA A 535 -15.60 -20.71 -52.56
N GLY A 536 -14.73 -21.57 -52.03
CA GLY A 536 -13.30 -21.58 -52.31
C GLY A 536 -12.48 -20.52 -51.57
N ALA A 537 -13.08 -19.76 -50.64
CA ALA A 537 -12.33 -18.90 -49.73
C ALA A 537 -11.40 -19.77 -48.86
N PRO A 538 -10.11 -19.40 -48.70
CA PRO A 538 -9.18 -20.21 -47.95
C PRO A 538 -9.42 -20.13 -46.44
N ASP A 539 -9.13 -21.21 -45.73
CA ASP A 539 -9.02 -21.23 -44.27
C ASP A 539 -7.68 -20.61 -43.79
N ALA A 540 -7.42 -20.63 -42.48
CA ALA A 540 -6.18 -20.12 -41.89
C ALA A 540 -4.90 -20.79 -42.42
N HIS A 541 -5.01 -22.00 -42.97
CA HIS A 541 -3.88 -22.77 -43.50
C HIS A 541 -3.65 -22.51 -44.99
N GLY A 542 -4.54 -21.75 -45.63
CA GLY A 542 -4.50 -21.43 -47.05
C GLY A 542 -5.22 -22.43 -47.94
N ASP A 543 -5.92 -23.41 -47.35
CA ASP A 543 -6.64 -24.44 -48.09
C ASP A 543 -8.04 -23.93 -48.49
N PRO A 544 -8.45 -24.05 -49.76
CA PRO A 544 -9.74 -23.55 -50.21
C PRO A 544 -10.89 -24.36 -49.59
N VAL A 545 -11.82 -23.66 -48.95
CA VAL A 545 -13.00 -24.27 -48.31
C VAL A 545 -14.15 -24.35 -49.31
N HIS A 546 -14.57 -25.58 -49.63
CA HIS A 546 -15.74 -25.86 -50.47
C HIS A 546 -16.77 -26.64 -49.65
N ILE A 547 -17.95 -26.05 -49.47
CA ILE A 547 -19.05 -26.65 -48.71
C ILE A 547 -20.18 -26.86 -49.69
N VAL A 548 -20.48 -28.12 -50.01
CA VAL A 548 -21.57 -28.48 -50.94
C VAL A 548 -22.69 -29.14 -50.15
N ALA A 549 -23.91 -28.65 -50.36
CA ALA A 549 -25.10 -29.21 -49.71
C ALA A 549 -25.48 -30.56 -50.35
N GLU A 550 -24.98 -31.66 -49.79
CA GLU A 550 -25.23 -33.02 -50.30
C GLU A 550 -26.64 -33.55 -49.98
N SER A 551 -27.37 -32.92 -49.06
CA SER A 551 -28.70 -33.36 -48.62
C SER A 551 -29.64 -32.16 -48.46
N HIS A 552 -30.94 -32.41 -48.58
CA HIS A 552 -31.95 -31.44 -48.19
C HIS A 552 -31.95 -31.26 -46.66
N GLY A 553 -32.55 -30.17 -46.18
CA GLY A 553 -32.57 -29.82 -44.76
C GLY A 553 -31.88 -28.50 -44.47
N TRP A 554 -31.51 -28.28 -43.22
CA TRP A 554 -30.89 -27.05 -42.75
C TRP A 554 -29.38 -27.20 -42.66
N TYR A 555 -28.64 -26.18 -43.09
CA TYR A 555 -27.22 -26.05 -42.86
C TYR A 555 -26.97 -24.80 -42.02
N VAL A 556 -26.20 -24.92 -40.94
CA VAL A 556 -25.92 -23.81 -40.02
C VAL A 556 -24.42 -23.62 -39.90
N PHE A 557 -23.96 -22.39 -40.11
CA PHE A 557 -22.59 -21.97 -39.81
C PHE A 557 -22.54 -21.57 -38.34
N VAL A 558 -21.53 -22.04 -37.61
CA VAL A 558 -21.31 -21.67 -36.21
C VAL A 558 -19.86 -21.28 -36.04
N TRP A 559 -19.63 -20.01 -35.74
CA TRP A 559 -18.32 -19.50 -35.33
C TRP A 559 -18.11 -19.73 -33.85
N SER A 560 -16.93 -20.18 -33.44
CA SER A 560 -16.61 -20.39 -32.03
C SER A 560 -15.15 -20.11 -31.70
N PHE A 561 -14.92 -19.58 -30.51
CA PHE A 561 -13.62 -19.40 -29.90
C PHE A 561 -13.66 -19.91 -28.46
N ASP A 562 -12.76 -20.84 -28.12
CA ASP A 562 -12.75 -21.51 -26.82
C ASP A 562 -12.32 -20.60 -25.65
N GLY A 563 -11.88 -19.37 -25.93
CA GLY A 563 -11.35 -18.44 -24.92
C GLY A 563 -9.90 -18.75 -24.57
N ASP A 564 -9.20 -17.77 -24.02
CA ASP A 564 -7.88 -17.95 -23.41
C ASP A 564 -7.77 -17.05 -22.17
N ASP A 565 -6.55 -16.68 -21.77
CA ASP A 565 -6.33 -15.84 -20.60
C ASP A 565 -6.57 -14.35 -20.88
N ARG A 566 -6.72 -13.92 -22.15
CA ARG A 566 -6.96 -12.53 -22.57
C ARG A 566 -8.32 -12.29 -23.22
N VAL A 567 -9.00 -13.34 -23.66
CA VAL A 567 -10.31 -13.24 -24.32
C VAL A 567 -11.25 -14.33 -23.81
N MET A 568 -12.50 -13.96 -23.53
CA MET A 568 -13.52 -14.89 -23.07
C MET A 568 -13.93 -15.88 -24.17
N PRO A 569 -14.39 -17.09 -23.82
CA PRO A 569 -15.03 -17.97 -24.80
C PRO A 569 -16.26 -17.30 -25.41
N ALA A 570 -16.47 -17.52 -26.70
CA ALA A 570 -17.61 -16.98 -27.44
C ALA A 570 -18.00 -17.92 -28.58
N SER A 571 -19.29 -17.93 -28.93
CA SER A 571 -19.83 -18.66 -30.06
C SER A 571 -20.98 -17.88 -30.65
N SER A 572 -21.16 -17.98 -31.96
CA SER A 572 -22.41 -17.60 -32.59
C SER A 572 -23.49 -18.64 -32.28
N ALA A 573 -24.76 -18.25 -32.43
CA ALA A 573 -25.89 -19.05 -31.98
C ALA A 573 -26.34 -20.04 -33.06
N TYR A 574 -26.43 -21.33 -32.70
CA TYR A 574 -26.86 -22.39 -33.62
C TYR A 574 -28.27 -22.19 -34.20
N ASP A 575 -29.15 -21.46 -33.51
CA ASP A 575 -30.49 -21.13 -33.96
C ASP A 575 -30.64 -19.72 -34.56
N ASP A 576 -29.54 -19.06 -34.88
CA ASP A 576 -29.59 -17.79 -35.62
C ASP A 576 -30.15 -18.01 -37.03
N ALA A 577 -31.13 -17.19 -37.41
CA ALA A 577 -31.75 -17.21 -38.72
C ALA A 577 -30.82 -16.71 -39.83
N TRP A 578 -29.85 -15.88 -39.48
CA TRP A 578 -28.87 -15.33 -40.41
C TRP A 578 -27.75 -16.30 -40.75
N GLU A 579 -27.50 -17.28 -39.87
CA GLU A 579 -26.39 -18.24 -39.99
C GLU A 579 -26.84 -19.57 -40.63
N ARG A 580 -28.13 -19.70 -40.97
CA ARG A 580 -28.69 -20.93 -41.56
C ARG A 580 -29.17 -20.78 -42.99
N VAL A 581 -28.99 -21.86 -43.74
CA VAL A 581 -29.46 -22.07 -45.12
C VAL A 581 -30.47 -23.20 -45.15
N ARG A 582 -31.59 -23.00 -45.84
CA ARG A 582 -32.53 -24.10 -46.16
C ARG A 582 -32.26 -24.68 -47.54
N ILE A 583 -32.01 -25.99 -47.59
CA ILE A 583 -31.75 -26.76 -48.81
C ILE A 583 -32.94 -27.64 -49.16
N TRP A 584 -33.36 -27.59 -50.43
CA TRP A 584 -34.48 -28.36 -50.97
C TRP A 584 -34.01 -29.42 -51.98
N ASP A 585 -34.75 -30.54 -52.07
CA ASP A 585 -34.45 -31.62 -53.04
C ASP A 585 -34.54 -31.18 -54.51
N VAL A 586 -35.50 -30.29 -54.82
CA VAL A 586 -35.71 -29.71 -56.15
C VAL A 586 -36.13 -28.25 -55.99
N ALA A 587 -35.82 -27.42 -56.98
CA ALA A 587 -36.23 -26.01 -57.00
C ALA A 587 -37.77 -25.90 -57.07
N ARG A 588 -38.43 -25.92 -55.91
CA ARG A 588 -39.85 -25.63 -55.74
C ARG A 588 -40.06 -24.91 -54.41
N PRO A 589 -40.76 -23.77 -54.39
CA PRO A 589 -41.25 -22.97 -55.50
C PRO A 589 -40.14 -22.07 -56.12
N ARG A 590 -40.48 -21.14 -57.03
CA ARG A 590 -39.49 -20.19 -57.58
C ARG A 590 -39.00 -19.29 -56.44
N LYS A 591 -37.72 -19.41 -56.09
CA LYS A 591 -37.07 -18.61 -55.04
C LYS A 591 -37.46 -17.13 -55.18
N PRO A 592 -38.05 -16.50 -54.14
CA PRO A 592 -38.38 -15.09 -54.19
C PRO A 592 -37.10 -14.27 -54.32
N ALA A 593 -37.13 -13.27 -55.19
CA ALA A 593 -36.10 -12.24 -55.31
C ALA A 593 -36.55 -10.98 -54.58
N LEU A 594 -35.61 -10.32 -53.92
CA LEU A 594 -35.81 -9.08 -53.18
C LEU A 594 -34.86 -8.02 -53.73
N THR A 595 -35.40 -6.87 -54.11
CA THR A 595 -34.63 -5.68 -54.48
C THR A 595 -35.21 -4.48 -53.75
N THR A 596 -34.36 -3.60 -53.27
CA THR A 596 -34.74 -2.48 -52.42
C THR A 596 -34.32 -1.16 -53.05
N GLN A 597 -34.80 -0.05 -52.51
CA GLN A 597 -34.55 1.29 -53.04
C GLN A 597 -34.92 2.34 -52.00
N VAL A 598 -33.90 3.08 -51.55
CA VAL A 598 -34.08 4.20 -50.64
C VAL A 598 -34.72 5.41 -51.34
N GLU A 599 -35.55 6.13 -50.58
CA GLU A 599 -36.21 7.36 -51.02
C GLU A 599 -36.32 8.38 -49.86
N PRO A 600 -35.76 9.60 -49.99
CA PRO A 600 -34.75 10.02 -50.97
C PRO A 600 -33.35 9.48 -50.60
N GLY A 601 -32.47 9.32 -51.60
CA GLY A 601 -31.09 8.83 -51.37
C GLY A 601 -30.11 9.84 -50.75
N ILE A 602 -30.51 11.12 -50.63
CA ILE A 602 -29.74 12.18 -49.97
C ILE A 602 -30.69 13.00 -49.11
N VAL A 603 -30.31 13.24 -47.86
CA VAL A 603 -31.07 14.03 -46.86
C VAL A 603 -30.12 14.88 -46.01
N ARG A 604 -30.62 15.91 -45.34
CA ARG A 604 -29.88 16.56 -44.24
C ARG A 604 -30.08 15.84 -42.91
N VAL A 605 -29.22 16.12 -41.94
CA VAL A 605 -29.42 15.70 -40.54
C VAL A 605 -30.86 15.98 -40.09
N ASP A 606 -31.47 14.98 -39.44
CA ASP A 606 -32.86 14.95 -38.95
C ASP A 606 -33.97 14.98 -40.02
N GLU A 607 -33.68 15.01 -41.32
CA GLU A 607 -34.70 14.86 -42.37
C GLU A 607 -35.15 13.39 -42.52
N PRO A 608 -36.43 13.14 -42.85
CA PRO A 608 -36.96 11.78 -42.95
C PRO A 608 -36.62 11.11 -44.29
N PHE A 609 -36.22 9.85 -44.23
CA PHE A 609 -36.03 8.96 -45.39
C PHE A 609 -36.63 7.57 -45.09
N ARG A 610 -36.81 6.75 -46.11
CA ARG A 610 -37.31 5.37 -46.00
C ARG A 610 -36.70 4.50 -47.08
N ASP A 611 -36.94 3.20 -46.99
CA ASP A 611 -36.63 2.21 -48.01
C ASP A 611 -37.91 1.52 -48.53
N THR A 612 -37.82 0.92 -49.71
CA THR A 612 -38.91 0.20 -50.36
C THR A 612 -38.42 -1.12 -50.94
N ALA A 613 -38.93 -2.24 -50.42
CA ALA A 613 -38.65 -3.58 -50.91
C ALA A 613 -39.63 -4.02 -51.99
N ARG A 614 -39.11 -4.36 -53.18
CA ARG A 614 -39.83 -5.06 -54.25
C ARG A 614 -39.51 -6.55 -54.19
N ILE A 615 -40.56 -7.36 -54.07
CA ILE A 615 -40.50 -8.82 -54.00
C ILE A 615 -41.06 -9.39 -55.30
N VAL A 616 -40.34 -10.33 -55.92
CA VAL A 616 -40.78 -11.05 -57.11
C VAL A 616 -40.55 -12.55 -56.92
N GLY A 617 -41.60 -13.36 -56.96
CA GLY A 617 -41.55 -14.80 -56.81
C GLY A 617 -42.65 -15.34 -55.89
N ASP A 618 -42.58 -16.64 -55.61
CA ASP A 618 -43.56 -17.29 -54.74
C ASP A 618 -43.20 -17.02 -53.27
N VAL A 619 -44.16 -16.49 -52.51
CA VAL A 619 -44.00 -16.15 -51.09
C VAL A 619 -44.88 -17.10 -50.26
N PRO A 620 -44.37 -17.73 -49.18
CA PRO A 620 -45.18 -18.61 -48.35
C PRO A 620 -46.20 -17.84 -47.51
N GLU A 621 -47.30 -18.51 -47.15
CA GLU A 621 -48.33 -17.95 -46.28
C GLU A 621 -47.74 -17.50 -44.94
N GLY A 622 -48.08 -16.29 -44.51
CA GLY A 622 -47.61 -15.69 -43.25
C GLY A 622 -46.21 -15.07 -43.31
N ALA A 623 -45.56 -15.04 -44.47
CA ALA A 623 -44.31 -14.32 -44.67
C ALA A 623 -44.47 -12.80 -44.51
N TYR A 624 -43.37 -12.13 -44.15
CA TYR A 624 -43.31 -10.69 -43.93
C TYR A 624 -41.93 -10.14 -44.30
N VAL A 625 -41.81 -8.84 -44.56
CA VAL A 625 -40.52 -8.17 -44.72
C VAL A 625 -40.12 -7.47 -43.42
N THR A 626 -38.85 -7.51 -43.06
CA THR A 626 -38.25 -6.65 -42.03
C THR A 626 -37.31 -5.63 -42.66
N PHE A 627 -37.32 -4.41 -42.14
CA PHE A 627 -36.39 -3.34 -42.53
C PHE A 627 -35.53 -2.92 -41.34
N THR A 628 -34.22 -2.92 -41.55
CA THR A 628 -33.23 -2.37 -40.60
C THR A 628 -32.50 -1.21 -41.25
N ALA A 629 -32.42 -0.07 -40.55
CA ALA A 629 -31.61 1.08 -40.94
C ALA A 629 -30.53 1.32 -39.88
N TYR A 630 -29.27 1.31 -40.29
CA TYR A 630 -28.13 1.53 -39.40
C TYR A 630 -27.89 3.03 -39.18
N GLU A 631 -27.31 3.41 -38.05
CA GLU A 631 -26.79 4.76 -37.80
C GLU A 631 -25.81 5.20 -38.91
N ALA A 632 -25.66 6.51 -39.07
CA ALA A 632 -24.74 7.04 -40.07
C ALA A 632 -23.27 6.75 -39.68
N VAL A 633 -22.47 6.32 -40.65
CA VAL A 633 -21.01 6.12 -40.51
C VAL A 633 -20.22 6.91 -41.55
N GLU A 634 -18.94 7.12 -41.31
CA GLU A 634 -18.04 7.79 -42.27
C GLU A 634 -17.79 6.92 -43.52
N GLU A 635 -17.45 7.57 -44.63
CA GLU A 635 -17.10 6.88 -45.88
C GLU A 635 -15.86 5.99 -45.67
N GLY A 636 -15.98 4.70 -46.02
CA GLY A 636 -14.93 3.70 -45.83
C GLY A 636 -15.03 2.88 -44.54
N ALA A 637 -15.95 3.20 -43.63
CA ALA A 637 -16.27 2.35 -42.48
C ALA A 637 -16.98 1.05 -42.93
N VAL A 638 -16.80 -0.03 -42.18
CA VAL A 638 -17.47 -1.32 -42.43
C VAL A 638 -18.97 -1.17 -42.11
N PRO A 639 -19.88 -1.38 -43.09
CA PRO A 639 -21.33 -1.28 -42.85
C PRO A 639 -21.82 -2.30 -41.83
N GLY A 640 -22.78 -1.91 -40.99
CA GLY A 640 -23.51 -2.84 -40.10
C GLY A 640 -22.99 -2.92 -38.66
N MET A 641 -21.79 -2.39 -38.37
CA MET A 641 -21.14 -2.50 -37.05
C MET A 641 -21.60 -1.45 -36.03
N ASN A 642 -22.49 -0.54 -36.43
CA ASN A 642 -22.92 0.60 -35.64
C ASN A 642 -24.37 0.42 -35.17
N GLY A 643 -24.82 1.28 -34.24
CA GLY A 643 -26.20 1.23 -33.73
C GLY A 643 -27.24 1.33 -34.84
N VAL A 644 -28.51 1.02 -34.54
CA VAL A 644 -29.61 1.06 -35.50
C VAL A 644 -30.54 2.26 -35.25
N LEU A 645 -30.98 2.90 -36.34
CA LEU A 645 -32.01 3.93 -36.35
C LEU A 645 -33.42 3.32 -36.45
N LEU A 646 -33.51 2.14 -37.09
CA LEU A 646 -34.71 1.34 -37.21
C LEU A 646 -34.30 -0.13 -37.13
N ASP A 647 -34.92 -0.88 -36.24
CA ASP A 647 -34.57 -2.26 -35.99
C ASP A 647 -35.70 -3.21 -36.41
N GLU A 648 -35.39 -4.10 -37.34
CA GLU A 648 -36.24 -5.15 -37.88
C GLU A 648 -37.73 -4.80 -38.01
N ALA A 649 -38.03 -3.61 -38.53
CA ALA A 649 -39.40 -3.12 -38.63
C ALA A 649 -40.22 -3.98 -39.59
N ARG A 650 -41.19 -4.71 -39.04
CA ARG A 650 -42.02 -5.66 -39.76
C ARG A 650 -43.09 -4.99 -40.62
N ALA A 651 -43.20 -5.45 -41.86
CA ALA A 651 -44.26 -5.11 -42.80
C ALA A 651 -44.82 -6.39 -43.44
N GLU A 652 -46.15 -6.55 -43.43
CA GLU A 652 -46.83 -7.74 -43.95
C GLU A 652 -46.73 -7.83 -45.47
N VAL A 653 -46.69 -9.07 -45.98
CA VAL A 653 -46.59 -9.39 -47.41
C VAL A 653 -47.82 -10.20 -47.82
N ASP A 654 -48.35 -9.95 -49.01
CA ASP A 654 -49.47 -10.72 -49.55
C ASP A 654 -48.94 -11.95 -50.30
N HIS A 655 -49.02 -13.11 -49.66
CA HIS A 655 -48.55 -14.39 -50.23
C HIS A 655 -49.27 -14.81 -51.53
N THR A 656 -50.39 -14.17 -51.88
CA THR A 656 -51.13 -14.47 -53.13
C THR A 656 -50.59 -13.71 -54.34
N LEU A 657 -49.74 -12.71 -54.13
CA LEU A 657 -49.14 -11.89 -55.19
C LEU A 657 -47.75 -12.39 -55.56
N PHE A 658 -47.55 -12.65 -56.86
CA PHE A 658 -46.24 -13.02 -57.41
C PHE A 658 -45.26 -11.84 -57.46
N GLU A 659 -45.77 -10.60 -57.49
CA GLU A 659 -44.96 -9.38 -57.46
C GLU A 659 -45.64 -8.34 -56.58
N GLN A 660 -44.88 -7.72 -55.68
CA GLN A 660 -45.39 -6.67 -54.79
C GLN A 660 -44.27 -5.75 -54.29
N THR A 661 -44.66 -4.61 -53.73
CA THR A 661 -43.74 -3.58 -53.24
C THR A 661 -44.20 -3.07 -51.87
N ILE A 662 -43.29 -3.10 -50.89
CA ILE A 662 -43.55 -2.81 -49.49
C ILE A 662 -42.61 -1.69 -49.04
N ALA A 663 -43.14 -0.64 -48.41
CA ALA A 663 -42.34 0.47 -47.90
C ALA A 663 -42.04 0.32 -46.41
N SER A 664 -40.85 0.71 -45.99
CA SER A 664 -40.48 0.80 -44.58
C SER A 664 -41.16 1.99 -43.88
N PRO A 665 -41.19 2.00 -42.54
CA PRO A 665 -41.37 3.23 -41.78
C PRO A 665 -40.31 4.29 -42.14
N GLN A 666 -40.65 5.56 -41.92
CA GLN A 666 -39.68 6.65 -42.07
C GLN A 666 -38.71 6.71 -40.88
N VAL A 667 -37.45 7.02 -41.19
CA VAL A 667 -36.32 7.09 -40.26
C VAL A 667 -35.65 8.44 -40.39
N ARG A 668 -34.96 8.89 -39.34
CA ARG A 668 -34.17 10.13 -39.29
C ARG A 668 -32.82 9.84 -38.65
N SER A 669 -31.76 10.40 -39.21
CA SER A 669 -30.41 10.28 -38.63
C SER A 669 -30.02 11.60 -37.94
N PRO A 670 -29.62 11.56 -36.65
CA PRO A 670 -29.10 12.74 -35.95
C PRO A 670 -27.63 13.04 -36.29
N LYS A 671 -26.97 12.17 -37.08
CA LYS A 671 -25.56 12.27 -37.47
C LYS A 671 -25.44 12.31 -38.99
N ALA A 672 -24.50 13.11 -39.48
CA ALA A 672 -24.10 13.09 -40.89
C ALA A 672 -23.28 11.82 -41.19
N GLY A 673 -23.29 11.36 -42.44
CA GLY A 673 -22.61 10.14 -42.89
C GLY A 673 -23.49 9.27 -43.78
N LEU A 674 -23.09 8.01 -43.96
CA LEU A 674 -23.79 7.02 -44.77
C LEU A 674 -24.67 6.14 -43.88
N VAL A 675 -25.96 6.09 -44.17
CA VAL A 675 -26.92 5.17 -43.54
C VAL A 675 -27.18 4.01 -44.50
N TYR A 676 -26.89 2.79 -44.04
CA TYR A 676 -27.14 1.57 -44.79
C TYR A 676 -28.49 0.96 -44.41
N TRP A 677 -29.21 0.43 -45.40
CA TRP A 677 -30.47 -0.29 -45.23
C TRP A 677 -30.30 -1.78 -45.51
N ARG A 678 -31.10 -2.59 -44.82
CA ARG A 678 -31.28 -4.01 -45.09
C ARG A 678 -32.76 -4.35 -45.06
N ALA A 679 -33.27 -4.89 -46.15
CA ALA A 679 -34.55 -5.58 -46.14
C ALA A 679 -34.36 -7.10 -46.21
N SER A 680 -35.25 -7.80 -45.52
CA SER A 680 -35.24 -9.27 -45.50
C SER A 680 -36.66 -9.78 -45.59
N LEU A 681 -36.93 -10.63 -46.58
CA LEU A 681 -38.18 -11.39 -46.62
C LEU A 681 -38.02 -12.58 -45.68
N ARG A 682 -38.92 -12.70 -44.71
CA ARG A 682 -38.92 -13.73 -43.67
C ARG A 682 -40.13 -14.66 -43.79
N SER A 683 -39.95 -15.92 -43.41
CA SER A 683 -41.03 -16.88 -43.23
C SER A 683 -41.92 -16.49 -42.04
N ARG A 684 -43.08 -17.14 -41.89
CA ARG A 684 -43.95 -16.95 -40.71
C ARG A 684 -43.24 -17.23 -39.38
N ASP A 685 -42.24 -18.11 -39.41
CA ASP A 685 -41.49 -18.62 -38.27
C ASP A 685 -40.16 -17.84 -38.07
N GLY A 686 -39.94 -16.79 -38.86
CA GLY A 686 -38.83 -15.84 -38.74
C GLY A 686 -37.58 -16.17 -39.56
N ASP A 687 -37.57 -17.26 -40.33
CA ASP A 687 -36.43 -17.64 -41.19
C ASP A 687 -36.23 -16.62 -42.30
N VAL A 688 -35.00 -16.23 -42.58
CA VAL A 688 -34.71 -15.41 -43.75
C VAL A 688 -34.89 -16.26 -45.00
N LEU A 689 -35.76 -15.83 -45.92
CA LEU A 689 -36.01 -16.51 -47.20
C LEU A 689 -35.11 -15.93 -48.30
N VAL A 690 -34.98 -14.60 -48.31
CA VAL A 690 -34.08 -13.83 -49.17
C VAL A 690 -33.78 -12.48 -48.52
N SER A 691 -32.53 -12.04 -48.67
CA SER A 691 -32.06 -10.71 -48.28
C SER A 691 -30.91 -10.32 -49.21
N HIS A 692 -30.23 -9.21 -48.93
CA HIS A 692 -29.09 -8.73 -49.70
C HIS A 692 -27.98 -8.25 -48.75
N GLU A 693 -26.74 -8.18 -49.24
CA GLU A 693 -25.64 -7.59 -48.49
C GLU A 693 -25.88 -6.09 -48.23
N LEU A 694 -25.29 -5.57 -47.16
CA LEU A 694 -25.27 -4.14 -46.89
C LEU A 694 -24.41 -3.38 -47.91
N GLY A 695 -24.83 -2.16 -48.26
CA GLY A 695 -24.07 -1.29 -49.17
C GLY A 695 -24.24 -1.61 -50.65
N VAL A 696 -25.29 -2.37 -51.02
CA VAL A 696 -25.72 -2.53 -52.41
C VAL A 696 -26.21 -1.18 -52.97
N GLU A 697 -26.00 -0.94 -54.26
CA GLU A 697 -26.47 0.27 -54.94
C GLU A 697 -27.99 0.42 -54.79
N GLY A 698 -28.45 1.56 -54.28
CA GLY A 698 -29.86 1.79 -53.96
C GLY A 698 -30.22 1.59 -52.48
N GLU A 699 -29.31 1.09 -51.65
CA GLU A 699 -29.51 0.77 -50.21
C GLU A 699 -28.86 1.74 -49.24
N THR A 700 -28.27 2.82 -49.75
CA THR A 700 -27.49 3.76 -48.95
C THR A 700 -28.08 5.15 -49.06
N VAL A 701 -28.33 5.78 -47.91
CA VAL A 701 -28.72 7.17 -47.81
C VAL A 701 -27.53 8.00 -47.34
N THR A 702 -27.21 9.05 -48.09
CA THR A 702 -26.22 10.06 -47.66
C THR A 702 -26.89 11.12 -46.79
N VAL A 703 -26.47 11.25 -45.55
CA VAL A 703 -26.92 12.28 -44.60
C VAL A 703 -25.89 13.40 -44.55
N GLU A 704 -26.25 14.57 -45.05
CA GLU A 704 -25.39 15.74 -45.09
C GLU A 704 -25.46 16.53 -43.77
N ALA A 705 -24.30 17.00 -43.30
CA ALA A 705 -24.24 17.93 -42.18
C ALA A 705 -24.98 19.24 -42.56
N PRO A 706 -25.60 19.94 -41.59
CA PRO A 706 -26.15 21.27 -41.86
C PRO A 706 -25.04 22.18 -42.39
N ASP A 707 -25.35 22.96 -43.43
CA ASP A 707 -24.45 24.00 -43.94
C ASP A 707 -23.99 24.88 -42.77
N ASP A 708 -22.67 25.05 -42.61
CA ASP A 708 -22.15 26.08 -41.72
C ASP A 708 -22.88 27.40 -42.08
N PRO A 709 -23.41 28.17 -41.11
CA PRO A 709 -23.94 29.48 -41.41
C PRO A 709 -22.85 30.22 -42.19
N PRO A 710 -23.19 30.87 -43.33
CA PRO A 710 -22.20 31.41 -44.23
C PRO A 710 -21.20 32.23 -43.42
N ALA A 711 -19.93 31.82 -43.45
CA ALA A 711 -18.86 32.57 -42.82
C ALA A 711 -19.04 34.03 -43.26
N GLU A 712 -19.13 34.95 -42.28
CA GLU A 712 -19.09 36.38 -42.58
C GLU A 712 -17.98 36.61 -43.61
N PRO A 713 -18.24 37.32 -44.72
CA PRO A 713 -17.29 37.37 -45.82
C PRO A 713 -15.97 37.93 -45.30
N LYS A 714 -14.94 37.07 -45.29
CA LYS A 714 -13.56 37.50 -45.04
C LYS A 714 -13.24 38.60 -46.05
N ALA A 715 -12.89 39.77 -45.53
CA ALA A 715 -12.32 40.83 -46.34
C ALA A 715 -11.02 40.31 -46.98
N ASP A 716 -11.01 40.20 -48.31
CA ASP A 716 -9.81 39.84 -49.05
C ASP A 716 -8.75 40.98 -49.02
N PRO A 717 -7.47 40.64 -49.19
CA PRO A 717 -6.34 41.40 -48.67
C PRO A 717 -5.92 42.60 -49.54
N GLU A 718 -5.37 43.64 -48.91
CA GLU A 718 -4.82 44.83 -49.58
C GLU A 718 -3.34 44.61 -50.03
N PRO A 719 -2.92 45.01 -51.25
CA PRO A 719 -1.52 44.90 -51.67
C PRO A 719 -0.69 46.16 -51.33
N GLU A 720 0.53 45.96 -50.82
CA GLU A 720 1.53 47.03 -50.58
C GLU A 720 2.06 47.66 -51.89
N LYS A 721 2.22 49.00 -51.92
CA LYS A 721 3.31 49.75 -52.62
C LYS A 721 3.54 51.15 -51.97
N PRO A 722 4.59 51.89 -52.36
CA PRO A 722 5.91 52.06 -51.74
C PRO A 722 6.02 53.31 -50.82
N VAL A 723 7.20 53.49 -50.22
CA VAL A 723 7.50 54.46 -49.14
C VAL A 723 7.86 55.89 -49.64
N LEU A 724 7.37 56.91 -48.89
CA LEU A 724 7.65 58.38 -48.83
C LEU A 724 6.96 59.28 -49.88
N SER A 725 6.25 60.37 -49.56
CA SER A 725 6.48 61.43 -48.55
C SER A 725 5.20 62.07 -47.97
N HIS A 726 5.34 62.75 -46.81
CA HIS A 726 4.33 63.57 -46.09
C HIS A 726 3.44 64.50 -46.95
N THR A 727 2.12 64.53 -46.67
CA THR A 727 1.28 65.68 -46.23
C THR A 727 -0.21 65.50 -46.62
N GLY A 728 -1.13 65.82 -45.69
CA GLY A 728 -2.43 66.44 -46.02
C GLY A 728 -3.64 65.52 -46.30
N ALA A 729 -4.77 65.91 -45.70
CA ALA A 729 -6.11 65.33 -45.77
C ALA A 729 -6.74 65.12 -47.18
N GLY A 730 -7.68 64.17 -47.30
CA GLY A 730 -8.86 64.26 -48.18
C GLY A 730 -9.20 63.07 -49.12
N VAL A 731 -10.17 62.24 -48.71
CA VAL A 731 -11.41 61.84 -49.44
C VAL A 731 -11.36 61.33 -50.93
N VAL A 732 -11.93 60.11 -51.14
CA VAL A 732 -12.68 59.52 -52.32
C VAL A 732 -11.99 58.62 -53.40
N ALA A 733 -12.42 57.34 -53.40
CA ALA A 733 -12.84 56.35 -54.43
C ALA A 733 -12.17 56.12 -55.83
N ILE A 734 -12.04 54.82 -56.19
CA ILE A 734 -12.41 54.08 -57.47
C ILE A 734 -11.37 53.01 -57.93
N ILE A 735 -11.79 51.73 -57.87
CA ILE A 735 -11.63 50.50 -58.71
C ILE A 735 -10.46 50.35 -59.74
N VAL A 736 -9.78 49.17 -59.77
CA VAL A 736 -9.58 48.20 -60.92
C VAL A 736 -8.33 47.27 -60.77
N VAL A 737 -8.60 45.94 -60.63
CA VAL A 737 -8.02 44.70 -61.24
C VAL A 737 -6.49 44.40 -61.28
N GLY A 738 -6.10 43.21 -60.80
CA GLY A 738 -5.25 42.27 -61.60
C GLY A 738 -4.07 41.51 -60.95
N SER A 739 -4.29 40.24 -60.61
CA SER A 739 -3.46 39.04 -60.96
C SER A 739 -2.04 38.82 -60.41
N GLY A 740 -1.79 37.62 -59.83
CA GLY A 740 -0.61 36.81 -60.20
C GLY A 740 0.26 36.18 -59.10
N ALA A 741 -0.03 34.90 -58.80
CA ALA A 741 0.89 33.75 -58.72
C ALA A 741 2.06 33.65 -57.68
N ALA A 742 1.89 32.63 -56.83
CA ALA A 742 2.75 31.45 -56.66
C ALA A 742 4.13 31.54 -55.95
N ALA A 743 4.14 30.90 -54.77
CA ALA A 743 5.04 29.82 -54.32
C ALA A 743 6.53 30.09 -54.11
N ALA A 744 6.97 29.88 -52.86
CA ALA A 744 8.27 29.28 -52.58
C ALA A 744 8.19 28.40 -51.32
N ALA A 745 8.40 27.10 -51.54
CA ALA A 745 8.62 26.09 -50.52
C ALA A 745 10.05 26.17 -49.95
N ILE A 746 10.14 25.89 -48.66
CA ILE A 746 11.13 25.02 -47.98
C ILE A 746 12.60 25.26 -48.34
N GLY A 747 13.32 25.90 -47.42
CA GLY A 747 14.76 25.80 -47.31
C GLY A 747 15.15 24.81 -46.22
N ALA A 748 15.94 23.80 -46.57
CA ALA A 748 16.69 22.99 -45.62
C ALA A 748 18.16 22.93 -46.03
N LEU A 749 18.99 23.47 -45.14
CA LEU A 749 20.38 23.11 -44.83
C LEU A 749 21.41 23.24 -45.98
N ALA A 750 22.65 23.70 -45.75
CA ALA A 750 23.49 23.30 -44.64
C ALA A 750 24.82 24.08 -44.61
N PHE A 751 25.48 23.94 -43.45
CA PHE A 751 26.93 23.92 -43.22
C PHE A 751 27.71 25.21 -42.87
N ARG A 752 28.17 25.18 -41.59
CA ARG A 752 29.55 25.38 -41.07
C ARG A 752 30.30 26.65 -41.50
N ARG A 753 31.00 27.39 -40.64
CA ARG A 753 31.69 27.08 -39.37
C ARG A 753 32.19 28.41 -38.78
N ARG A 754 32.16 28.54 -37.44
CA ARG A 754 33.18 29.14 -36.53
C ARG A 754 33.98 30.36 -37.04
N SER A 755 34.02 31.51 -36.36
CA SER A 755 34.60 31.68 -35.01
C SER A 755 34.72 33.17 -34.60
N ARG A 756 34.86 33.40 -33.27
CA ARG A 756 35.31 34.59 -32.52
C ARG A 756 34.24 35.69 -32.33
N ARG A 757 33.87 36.14 -31.14
CA ARG A 757 34.44 36.10 -29.78
C ARG A 757 33.37 35.81 -28.74
#